data_AF-A0A166XDS6-F1
#
_entry.id   AF-A0A166XDS6-F1
#
_cell.length_a   1.000
_cell.length_b   1.000
_cell.length_c   1.000
_cell.angle_alpha   90.00
_cell.angle_beta   90.00
_cell.angle_gamma   90.00
#
_symmetry.space_group_name_H-M   'P 1'
#
loop_
_entity.id
_entity.type
_entity.pdbx_description
1 polymer ?
#
loop_
_entity_poly.entity_id
_entity_poly.type
_entity_poly.pdbx_seq_one_letter_code
_entity_poly.pdbx_strand_id
1 'polypeptide(L)'
;MERRDSLADDKSEQSLRDQYTVGWICAVKVEHVAAQSFLDEIHARPSRSRNDANDYTLGRIGKHYIVIAILPAGEYGTASAATVAQAMLHSFPNVRIGLMVGIGGGVPSKKHDIRLGDVVVSEPKDERGGVIQYDFGKTIQNQSFRRTLSLNRSPKILRTAISGLKAQYELQGHQIEQEISRVIEENPRLQQGYKRPCHTKDRLYRSDFIHPEFGDTPCSDFCSRSNLILRPPRTCADENPAIHYGLIASSNQLMKDAHVRDLLGAELDVLCFEMEAAGLVNNFPCLVIRGICDYSDTHKSKEWQGFAAMTAAAYAKDLLGRISSDTVEEIQCTAGGLPVLAKIRDCQASLIDDQKHKQILDSLRFEQGENRHMNIKDAYAKTCQWLLQTDEYVDWVRPQKRAKDSHFLWIKGKPGAGKSTLMKFALTNAQMTMKDRIIISFFFNARGEDLEKSTIGMYRSLVLQLFETLPTLQQPVYEAVWGDGPAPKTRKWSLELLDTLFRTAILKLVQSHVMCFIDALDECEENQIQEMVSSFQSLGNTAMESGVNFKVCFASRPYPNISIKASLYLRLDRQRGHKQDIINYVNSELDIGHSALAKEIRTQLGTKAQGVFMWVVLVVAILNKKYAKGRHHELPITLQNIPAGLHELFRDILQRDQREKKDLFCCIQWMLFARRPLKPEELYFAILAGSQPDALSAWDVKEVTLAVIERFIVDCSKGLMEITEAEPPTVQFMHETVKDFLLEEKWISTMWPDAGDQFEAKCHEQLKHQCLKYMTALDIVEYAESISPKTDDEALQLKVKQAFPFLEYALRNVFYHADAAESGGICQESFVRGFPRYRWIRLHNLFTRKSALHHGRAVTMLYILAEHDAGELIKHCPNNLRCFEVEEEQYGTPIFVALATQSEMAIRAMLTLIMRSTAQKWKSPRLTEATLEAVYNHIPLGRKFHYHQSDGVVNTLLRHDDEALLYAFLAVAETSRINWEGDEGADMLMKCCLRKQSAVVQLLLERGVTTEAVDRTGRTALSWAAELGDELAVTHLLLLGGRKSGPDIDLADDWLIVQPGPSQVMANLECRDCDYERTPLSWGAGNGHETIVKLLLENGANINALDRNGRTPLARAIWNQHTTVVKLLLKHGAETETTDYTGKRANTPLTKAIDIGIEAMVELLLQHGARHDRRDSRGQTPLSLAAKRSTILVDLLVKYGAISEHRIQVI
;
A
#
# COMPACT_ATOMS: atom_id res chain seq x y z
N MET A 1 -26.68 -39.47 19.62
CA MET A 1 -27.69 -39.41 18.53
C MET A 1 -28.01 -37.94 18.21
N GLU A 2 -27.00 -37.04 18.22
CA GLU A 2 -27.19 -35.57 18.19
C GLU A 2 -26.35 -34.87 17.10
N ARG A 3 -25.90 -35.58 16.05
CA ARG A 3 -25.17 -34.98 14.91
C ARG A 3 -25.90 -35.07 13.57
N ARG A 4 -27.19 -35.42 13.58
CA ARG A 4 -28.02 -35.49 12.36
C ARG A 4 -29.08 -34.39 12.23
N ASP A 5 -29.36 -33.62 13.29
CA ASP A 5 -30.35 -32.54 13.23
C ASP A 5 -29.77 -31.19 12.74
N SER A 6 -28.46 -30.95 12.87
CA SER A 6 -27.85 -29.66 12.45
C SER A 6 -27.76 -29.45 10.93
N LEU A 7 -27.87 -30.52 10.13
CA LEU A 7 -27.83 -30.45 8.66
C LEU A 7 -29.23 -30.26 8.04
N ALA A 8 -30.29 -30.46 8.82
CA ALA A 8 -31.67 -30.22 8.40
C ALA A 8 -32.07 -28.75 8.64
N ASP A 9 -31.62 -28.16 9.76
CA ASP A 9 -31.84 -26.73 10.07
C ASP A 9 -31.14 -25.79 9.07
N ASP A 10 -29.89 -26.08 8.69
CA ASP A 10 -29.11 -25.24 7.75
C ASP A 10 -29.74 -25.15 6.34
N LYS A 11 -30.36 -26.24 5.87
CA LYS A 11 -31.11 -26.24 4.60
C LYS A 11 -32.43 -25.47 4.69
N SER A 12 -33.07 -25.47 5.86
CA SER A 12 -34.32 -24.73 6.10
C SER A 12 -34.07 -23.22 6.19
N GLU A 13 -32.98 -22.79 6.84
CA GLU A 13 -32.63 -21.38 6.95
C GLU A 13 -32.17 -20.77 5.62
N GLN A 14 -31.39 -21.52 4.83
CA GLN A 14 -30.93 -21.03 3.53
C GLN A 14 -32.10 -20.86 2.55
N SER A 15 -33.06 -21.80 2.56
CA SER A 15 -34.32 -21.68 1.82
C SER A 15 -35.21 -20.51 2.27
N LEU A 16 -35.02 -19.99 3.49
CA LEU A 16 -35.77 -18.85 4.01
C LEU A 16 -35.13 -17.52 3.56
N ARG A 17 -33.79 -17.42 3.55
CA ARG A 17 -33.05 -16.22 3.13
C ARG A 17 -33.21 -15.94 1.63
N ASP A 18 -33.39 -16.99 0.83
CA ASP A 18 -33.62 -16.89 -0.60
C ASP A 18 -34.99 -16.30 -0.97
N GLN A 19 -35.91 -16.13 -0.02
CA GLN A 19 -37.24 -15.57 -0.30
C GLN A 19 -37.24 -14.03 -0.35
N TYR A 20 -36.21 -13.39 0.17
CA TYR A 20 -36.15 -11.93 0.29
C TYR A 20 -35.60 -11.26 -0.96
N THR A 21 -36.39 -10.35 -1.54
CA THR A 21 -36.12 -9.74 -2.84
C THR A 21 -35.88 -8.22 -2.79
N VAL A 22 -36.21 -7.58 -1.67
CA VAL A 22 -36.06 -6.13 -1.48
C VAL A 22 -35.17 -5.84 -0.28
N GLY A 23 -34.11 -5.04 -0.48
CA GLY A 23 -33.26 -4.56 0.60
C GLY A 23 -33.59 -3.11 0.98
N TRP A 24 -33.66 -2.80 2.27
CA TRP A 24 -33.98 -1.48 2.80
C TRP A 24 -32.91 -1.04 3.80
N ILE A 25 -32.21 0.06 3.52
CA ILE A 25 -31.13 0.58 4.36
C ILE A 25 -31.60 1.80 5.16
N CYS A 26 -31.39 1.78 6.48
CA CYS A 26 -31.66 2.86 7.41
C CYS A 26 -30.36 3.33 8.08
N ALA A 27 -30.07 4.62 8.01
CA ALA A 27 -28.89 5.24 8.62
C ALA A 27 -29.02 5.40 10.14
N VAL A 28 -30.22 5.71 10.66
CA VAL A 28 -30.41 5.95 12.10
C VAL A 28 -31.60 5.20 12.70
N LYS A 29 -31.61 5.08 14.04
CA LYS A 29 -32.66 4.40 14.80
C LYS A 29 -34.06 4.89 14.46
N VAL A 30 -34.24 6.19 14.24
CA VAL A 30 -35.54 6.78 13.95
C VAL A 30 -36.10 6.25 12.63
N GLU A 31 -35.25 6.11 11.62
CA GLU A 31 -35.59 5.57 10.30
C GLU A 31 -35.89 4.07 10.38
N HIS A 32 -35.10 3.32 11.15
CA HIS A 32 -35.30 1.89 11.34
C HIS A 32 -36.65 1.59 12.03
N VAL A 33 -37.00 2.36 13.07
CA VAL A 33 -38.32 2.24 13.73
C VAL A 33 -39.46 2.53 12.76
N ALA A 34 -39.34 3.59 11.95
CA ALA A 34 -40.35 3.91 10.95
C ALA A 34 -40.48 2.78 9.92
N ALA A 35 -39.38 2.28 9.36
CA ALA A 35 -39.40 1.21 8.37
C ALA A 35 -40.04 -0.09 8.91
N GLN A 36 -39.71 -0.48 10.14
CA GLN A 36 -40.33 -1.64 10.81
C GLN A 36 -41.83 -1.49 11.02
N SER A 37 -42.29 -0.28 11.33
CA SER A 37 -43.70 -0.01 11.64
C SER A 37 -44.61 -0.07 10.41
N PHE A 38 -44.04 -0.06 9.20
CA PHE A 38 -44.77 -0.15 7.94
C PHE A 38 -44.75 -1.55 7.31
N LEU A 39 -44.08 -2.53 7.94
CA LEU A 39 -44.19 -3.94 7.56
C LEU A 39 -45.60 -4.45 7.87
N ASP A 40 -46.21 -5.15 6.91
CA ASP A 40 -47.49 -5.82 7.13
C ASP A 40 -47.31 -7.08 8.00
N GLU A 41 -46.12 -7.69 7.96
CA GLU A 41 -45.76 -8.88 8.73
C GLU A 41 -44.25 -8.85 9.07
N ILE A 42 -43.90 -9.22 10.31
CA ILE A 42 -42.50 -9.32 10.78
C ILE A 42 -42.14 -10.80 10.92
N HIS A 43 -41.06 -11.23 10.27
CA HIS A 43 -40.58 -12.61 10.30
C HIS A 43 -39.53 -12.84 11.40
N ALA A 44 -39.35 -14.10 11.80
CA ALA A 44 -38.37 -14.49 12.81
C ALA A 44 -36.92 -14.22 12.35
N ARG A 45 -36.06 -13.88 13.31
CA ARG A 45 -34.64 -13.58 13.04
C ARG A 45 -33.87 -14.85 12.67
N PRO A 46 -33.08 -14.85 11.57
CA PRO A 46 -32.24 -16.00 11.21
C PRO A 46 -31.03 -16.12 12.12
N SER A 47 -30.40 -17.31 12.19
CA SER A 47 -29.14 -17.49 12.91
C SER A 47 -28.01 -16.63 12.31
N ARG A 48 -27.19 -16.00 13.16
CA ARG A 48 -26.11 -15.09 12.71
C ARG A 48 -25.07 -15.85 11.89
N SER A 49 -24.73 -15.34 10.70
CA SER A 49 -23.57 -15.85 9.95
C SER A 49 -22.27 -15.43 10.66
N ARG A 50 -21.23 -16.27 10.63
CA ARG A 50 -19.96 -16.02 11.35
C ARG A 50 -19.21 -14.74 10.91
N ASN A 51 -19.54 -14.18 9.75
CA ASN A 51 -18.82 -13.06 9.11
C ASN A 51 -19.71 -11.82 8.86
N ASP A 52 -20.95 -11.81 9.35
CA ASP A 52 -21.87 -10.67 9.21
C ASP A 52 -22.30 -10.15 10.58
N ALA A 53 -21.92 -8.92 10.89
CA ALA A 53 -22.20 -8.26 12.16
C ALA A 53 -23.45 -7.36 12.12
N ASN A 54 -24.15 -7.27 10.98
CA ASN A 54 -25.32 -6.40 10.84
C ASN A 54 -26.53 -6.91 11.63
N ASP A 55 -27.39 -5.97 12.03
CA ASP A 55 -28.70 -6.27 12.59
C ASP A 55 -29.77 -6.14 11.50
N TYR A 56 -30.49 -7.24 11.24
CA TYR A 56 -31.54 -7.30 10.22
C TYR A 56 -32.92 -7.45 10.85
N THR A 57 -33.87 -6.73 10.27
CA THR A 57 -35.30 -6.99 10.47
C THR A 57 -35.90 -7.52 9.18
N LEU A 58 -36.54 -8.67 9.27
CA LEU A 58 -37.14 -9.35 8.14
C LEU A 58 -38.65 -9.20 8.19
N GLY A 59 -39.28 -9.00 7.04
CA GLY A 59 -40.73 -8.93 6.99
C GLY A 59 -41.28 -8.87 5.58
N ARG A 60 -42.53 -8.44 5.47
CA ARG A 60 -43.27 -8.34 4.22
C ARG A 60 -44.01 -7.02 4.11
N ILE A 61 -44.05 -6.45 2.90
CA ILE A 61 -44.99 -5.39 2.51
C ILE A 61 -45.69 -5.84 1.23
N GLY A 62 -47.01 -5.96 1.28
CA GLY A 62 -47.82 -6.53 0.21
C GLY A 62 -47.34 -7.93 -0.18
N LYS A 63 -46.83 -8.04 -1.41
CA LYS A 63 -46.27 -9.30 -1.95
C LYS A 63 -44.74 -9.36 -1.91
N HIS A 64 -44.07 -8.35 -1.35
CA HIS A 64 -42.61 -8.24 -1.36
C HIS A 64 -42.01 -8.63 -0.01
N TYR A 65 -41.00 -9.49 -0.04
CA TYR A 65 -40.22 -9.88 1.13
C TYR A 65 -39.03 -8.92 1.30
N ILE A 66 -38.97 -8.28 2.47
CA ILE A 66 -38.08 -7.15 2.75
C ILE A 66 -37.06 -7.51 3.83
N VAL A 67 -35.81 -7.13 3.56
CA VAL A 67 -34.71 -7.14 4.53
C VAL A 67 -34.38 -5.70 4.87
N ILE A 68 -34.58 -5.30 6.12
CA ILE A 68 -34.23 -3.97 6.63
C ILE A 68 -32.93 -4.09 7.43
N ALA A 69 -31.94 -3.25 7.13
CA ALA A 69 -30.71 -3.14 7.93
C ALA A 69 -30.54 -1.73 8.47
N ILE A 70 -29.96 -1.65 9.67
CA ILE A 70 -29.56 -0.41 10.31
C ILE A 70 -28.04 -0.31 10.37
N LEU A 71 -27.50 0.90 10.18
CA LEU A 71 -26.08 1.17 10.39
C LEU A 71 -25.68 1.00 11.87
N PRO A 72 -24.40 0.65 12.17
CA PRO A 72 -23.91 0.53 13.53
C PRO A 72 -24.09 1.82 14.35
N ALA A 73 -24.33 1.67 15.65
CA ALA A 73 -24.58 2.82 16.52
C ALA A 73 -23.36 3.76 16.57
N GLY A 74 -23.58 5.04 16.24
CA GLY A 74 -22.53 6.06 16.20
C GLY A 74 -21.79 6.14 14.86
N GLU A 75 -22.11 5.25 13.91
CA GLU A 75 -21.60 5.29 12.54
C GLU A 75 -22.67 5.83 11.59
N TYR A 76 -22.27 6.73 10.71
CA TYR A 76 -23.06 7.27 9.61
C TYR A 76 -22.12 7.71 8.49
N GLY A 77 -22.65 8.00 7.31
CA GLY A 77 -21.86 8.38 6.14
C GLY A 77 -21.72 7.28 5.09
N THR A 78 -21.17 7.66 3.94
CA THR A 78 -21.12 6.84 2.72
C THR A 78 -20.44 5.47 2.87
N ALA A 79 -19.34 5.39 3.63
CA ALA A 79 -18.57 4.15 3.82
C ALA A 79 -19.29 3.11 4.70
N SER A 80 -19.95 3.55 5.78
CA SER A 80 -20.69 2.65 6.67
C SER A 80 -21.91 2.07 5.95
N ALA A 81 -22.66 2.90 5.22
CA ALA A 81 -23.79 2.44 4.41
C ALA A 81 -23.37 1.41 3.34
N ALA A 82 -22.27 1.67 2.61
CA ALA A 82 -21.74 0.73 1.62
C ALA A 82 -21.39 -0.63 2.22
N THR A 83 -20.80 -0.63 3.43
CA THR A 83 -20.40 -1.86 4.14
C THR A 83 -21.62 -2.68 4.55
N VAL A 84 -22.64 -2.04 5.13
CA VAL A 84 -23.90 -2.69 5.54
C VAL A 84 -24.63 -3.28 4.33
N ALA A 85 -24.72 -2.53 3.23
CA ALA A 85 -25.37 -3.00 2.01
C ALA A 85 -24.63 -4.17 1.36
N GLN A 86 -23.30 -4.16 1.34
CA GLN A 86 -22.50 -5.27 0.79
C GLN A 86 -22.70 -6.56 1.60
N ALA A 87 -22.67 -6.47 2.92
CA ALA A 87 -22.93 -7.62 3.78
C ALA A 87 -24.40 -8.11 3.68
N MET A 88 -25.38 -7.21 3.49
CA MET A 88 -26.77 -7.58 3.19
C MET A 88 -26.88 -8.39 1.91
N LEU A 89 -26.27 -7.94 0.80
CA LEU A 89 -26.29 -8.66 -0.46
C LEU A 89 -25.61 -10.03 -0.38
N HIS A 90 -24.64 -10.19 0.52
CA HIS A 90 -24.00 -11.47 0.80
C HIS A 90 -24.90 -12.40 1.61
N SER A 91 -25.58 -11.89 2.64
CA SER A 91 -26.46 -12.67 3.51
C SER A 91 -27.82 -12.99 2.89
N PHE A 92 -28.27 -12.18 1.92
CA PHE A 92 -29.55 -12.31 1.21
C PHE A 92 -29.32 -12.23 -0.32
N PRO A 93 -28.92 -13.35 -0.96
CA PRO A 93 -28.49 -13.36 -2.36
C PRO A 93 -29.62 -13.08 -3.36
N ASN A 94 -30.88 -13.14 -2.92
CA ASN A 94 -32.06 -12.90 -3.75
C ASN A 94 -32.58 -11.45 -3.73
N VAL A 95 -31.93 -10.54 -3.01
CA VAL A 95 -32.23 -9.11 -3.10
C VAL A 95 -31.92 -8.60 -4.51
N ARG A 96 -32.92 -8.02 -5.19
CA ARG A 96 -32.85 -7.52 -6.59
C ARG A 96 -32.97 -6.01 -6.69
N ILE A 97 -33.69 -5.39 -5.77
CA ILE A 97 -33.88 -3.94 -5.71
C ILE A 97 -33.62 -3.44 -4.28
N GLY A 98 -33.04 -2.25 -4.20
CA GLY A 98 -32.75 -1.58 -2.93
C GLY A 98 -33.60 -0.34 -2.71
N LEU A 99 -33.84 0.00 -1.46
CA LEU A 99 -34.38 1.27 -1.03
C LEU A 99 -33.47 1.87 0.04
N MET A 100 -33.21 3.16 -0.08
CA MET A 100 -32.59 3.93 0.98
C MET A 100 -33.61 4.95 1.45
N VAL A 101 -34.25 4.64 2.58
CA VAL A 101 -35.37 5.43 3.10
C VAL A 101 -34.99 5.98 4.45
N GLY A 102 -35.08 7.30 4.57
CA GLY A 102 -34.70 7.95 5.80
C GLY A 102 -35.06 9.43 5.84
N ILE A 103 -34.36 10.18 6.66
CA ILE A 103 -34.55 11.62 6.81
C ILE A 103 -33.46 12.41 6.10
N GLY A 104 -33.79 13.64 5.70
CA GLY A 104 -32.85 14.57 5.09
C GLY A 104 -33.22 16.02 5.42
N GLY A 105 -32.31 16.94 5.08
CA GLY A 105 -32.54 18.37 5.24
C GLY A 105 -33.01 19.00 3.93
N GLY A 106 -34.14 19.70 3.95
CA GLY A 106 -34.80 20.22 2.76
C GLY A 106 -34.17 21.50 2.23
N VAL A 107 -34.36 21.76 0.93
CA VAL A 107 -33.92 22.98 0.25
C VAL A 107 -35.13 23.74 -0.31
N PRO A 108 -35.75 24.63 0.49
CA PRO A 108 -36.88 25.43 0.03
C PRO A 108 -36.44 26.41 -1.07
N SER A 109 -37.20 26.49 -2.16
CA SER A 109 -36.96 27.46 -3.23
C SER A 109 -38.27 28.04 -3.75
N LYS A 110 -38.20 29.08 -4.59
CA LYS A 110 -39.40 29.63 -5.24
C LYS A 110 -40.11 28.61 -6.14
N LYS A 111 -39.37 27.61 -6.63
CA LYS A 111 -39.86 26.57 -7.54
C LYS A 111 -40.39 25.35 -6.78
N HIS A 112 -39.80 25.05 -5.62
CA HIS A 112 -40.15 23.90 -4.79
C HIS A 112 -40.41 24.38 -3.35
N ASP A 113 -41.68 24.49 -2.96
CA ASP A 113 -42.08 24.84 -1.58
C ASP A 113 -41.97 23.63 -0.64
N ILE A 114 -40.71 23.24 -0.35
CA ILE A 114 -40.38 22.11 0.52
C ILE A 114 -40.65 22.47 1.98
N ARG A 115 -41.46 21.65 2.65
CA ARG A 115 -41.87 21.81 4.06
C ARG A 115 -41.43 20.65 4.93
N LEU A 116 -41.35 20.87 6.25
CA LEU A 116 -41.02 19.79 7.17
C LEU A 116 -42.12 18.72 7.13
N GLY A 117 -41.71 17.46 7.04
CA GLY A 117 -42.57 16.30 6.82
C GLY A 117 -42.82 15.95 5.34
N ASP A 118 -42.48 16.82 4.38
CA ASP A 118 -42.54 16.48 2.95
C ASP A 118 -41.58 15.34 2.60
N VAL A 119 -41.82 14.70 1.46
CA VAL A 119 -40.99 13.61 0.94
C VAL A 119 -40.25 14.09 -0.31
N VAL A 120 -38.95 13.81 -0.38
CA VAL A 120 -38.11 14.03 -1.57
C VAL A 120 -37.64 12.68 -2.09
N VAL A 121 -37.86 12.44 -3.38
CA VAL A 121 -37.51 11.18 -4.05
C VAL A 121 -36.50 11.46 -5.15
N SER A 122 -35.40 10.70 -5.17
CA SER A 122 -34.33 10.88 -6.14
C SER A 122 -34.83 10.60 -7.57
N GLU A 123 -34.70 11.57 -8.47
CA GLU A 123 -35.06 11.44 -9.87
C GLU A 123 -33.91 11.87 -10.80
N PRO A 124 -33.48 11.02 -11.76
CA PRO A 124 -32.45 11.39 -12.73
C PRO A 124 -32.88 12.57 -13.62
N LYS A 125 -31.99 13.57 -13.79
CA LYS A 125 -32.24 14.77 -14.61
C LYS A 125 -30.92 15.25 -15.23
N ASP A 126 -30.95 15.75 -16.46
CA ASP A 126 -29.81 16.37 -17.17
C ASP A 126 -28.51 15.57 -17.07
N GLU A 127 -28.56 14.30 -17.52
CA GLU A 127 -27.48 13.30 -17.48
C GLU A 127 -27.11 12.76 -16.08
N ARG A 128 -27.56 13.37 -14.98
CA ARG A 128 -27.22 12.97 -13.60
C ARG A 128 -28.04 11.77 -13.10
N GLY A 129 -27.46 11.03 -12.15
CA GLY A 129 -28.00 9.79 -11.56
C GLY A 129 -29.25 9.91 -10.68
N GLY A 130 -29.65 11.14 -10.30
CA GLY A 130 -30.68 11.42 -9.29
C GLY A 130 -30.12 11.65 -7.88
N VAL A 131 -28.86 11.26 -7.67
CA VAL A 131 -28.04 11.62 -6.51
C VAL A 131 -26.75 12.27 -7.01
N ILE A 132 -26.25 13.29 -6.30
CA ILE A 132 -24.95 13.91 -6.56
C ILE A 132 -24.12 13.96 -5.28
N GLN A 133 -22.84 13.60 -5.37
CA GLN A 133 -21.90 13.86 -4.29
C GLN A 133 -21.31 15.26 -4.44
N TYR A 134 -21.74 16.20 -3.59
CA TYR A 134 -21.44 17.62 -3.82
C TYR A 134 -20.06 18.07 -3.33
N ASP A 135 -19.42 17.30 -2.45
CA ASP A 135 -18.11 17.54 -1.83
C ASP A 135 -16.95 16.80 -2.51
N PHE A 136 -17.22 16.04 -3.59
CA PHE A 136 -16.22 15.23 -4.30
C PHE A 136 -15.85 15.81 -5.66
N GLY A 137 -14.61 16.28 -5.80
CA GLY A 137 -14.18 17.05 -6.96
C GLY A 137 -12.85 17.76 -6.75
N LYS A 138 -12.49 18.61 -7.71
CA LYS A 138 -11.26 19.39 -7.72
C LYS A 138 -11.55 20.83 -7.33
N THR A 139 -10.82 21.34 -6.35
CA THR A 139 -10.75 22.77 -6.04
C THR A 139 -9.62 23.37 -6.88
N ILE A 140 -9.93 24.37 -7.70
CA ILE A 140 -8.94 25.05 -8.56
C ILE A 140 -8.95 26.53 -8.16
N GLN A 141 -7.77 27.12 -7.98
CA GLN A 141 -7.63 28.51 -7.55
C GLN A 141 -8.43 29.45 -8.47
N ASN A 142 -9.23 30.34 -7.86
CA ASN A 142 -10.12 31.29 -8.55
C ASN A 142 -11.17 30.66 -9.49
N GLN A 143 -11.45 29.36 -9.36
CA GLN A 143 -12.53 28.69 -10.09
C GLN A 143 -13.52 28.05 -9.11
N SER A 144 -14.75 27.85 -9.57
CA SER A 144 -15.74 27.09 -8.82
C SER A 144 -15.31 25.61 -8.71
N PHE A 145 -15.69 24.98 -7.60
CA PHE A 145 -15.41 23.58 -7.32
C PHE A 145 -15.90 22.68 -8.47
N ARG A 146 -14.97 21.91 -9.06
CA ARG A 146 -15.26 21.07 -10.23
C ARG A 146 -15.51 19.62 -9.81
N ARG A 147 -16.77 19.21 -9.82
CA ARG A 147 -17.20 17.84 -9.51
C ARG A 147 -16.72 16.87 -10.59
N THR A 148 -16.16 15.73 -10.20
CA THR A 148 -15.53 14.75 -11.10
C THR A 148 -16.22 13.40 -11.12
N LEU A 149 -17.17 13.15 -10.20
CA LEU A 149 -17.84 11.86 -10.04
C LEU A 149 -19.23 11.86 -10.69
N SER A 150 -19.57 10.77 -11.38
CA SER A 150 -20.92 10.48 -11.86
C SER A 150 -21.47 9.25 -11.13
N LEU A 151 -22.66 9.38 -10.54
CA LEU A 151 -23.32 8.31 -9.78
C LEU A 151 -24.38 7.59 -10.64
N ASN A 152 -24.54 6.29 -10.41
CA ASN A 152 -25.49 5.46 -11.15
C ASN A 152 -26.95 5.90 -10.97
N ARG A 153 -27.78 5.59 -11.96
CA ARG A 153 -29.24 5.83 -11.95
C ARG A 153 -29.96 4.70 -11.24
N SER A 154 -31.05 5.01 -10.54
CA SER A 154 -31.92 3.99 -9.94
C SER A 154 -32.50 3.03 -11.00
N PRO A 155 -32.74 1.75 -10.64
CA PRO A 155 -33.31 0.73 -11.53
C PRO A 155 -34.53 1.20 -12.32
N LYS A 156 -34.63 0.75 -13.58
CA LYS A 156 -35.74 1.11 -14.47
C LYS A 156 -37.10 0.76 -13.85
N ILE A 157 -37.21 -0.37 -13.15
CA ILE A 157 -38.45 -0.80 -12.47
C ILE A 157 -38.92 0.22 -11.42
N LEU A 158 -38.01 0.73 -10.58
CA LEU A 158 -38.31 1.76 -9.58
C LEU A 158 -38.70 3.08 -10.24
N ARG A 159 -38.01 3.47 -11.32
CA ARG A 159 -38.32 4.71 -12.06
C ARG A 159 -39.69 4.64 -12.75
N THR A 160 -40.06 3.50 -13.33
CA THR A 160 -41.39 3.29 -13.90
C THR A 160 -42.47 3.31 -12.83
N ALA A 161 -42.20 2.70 -11.66
CA ALA A 161 -43.12 2.73 -10.53
C ALA A 161 -43.35 4.15 -9.99
N ILE A 162 -42.30 4.99 -9.92
CA ILE A 162 -42.41 6.42 -9.59
C ILE A 162 -43.34 7.13 -10.58
N SER A 163 -43.15 6.97 -11.89
CA SER A 163 -44.01 7.63 -12.89
C SER A 163 -45.48 7.21 -12.75
N GLY A 164 -45.74 5.94 -12.45
CA GLY A 164 -47.10 5.44 -12.20
C GLY A 164 -47.70 5.98 -10.91
N LEU A 165 -46.91 6.09 -9.85
CA LEU A 165 -47.35 6.61 -8.55
C LEU A 165 -47.61 8.13 -8.62
N LYS A 166 -46.77 8.89 -9.33
CA LYS A 166 -47.01 10.31 -9.66
C LYS A 166 -48.38 10.53 -10.29
N ALA A 167 -48.69 9.76 -11.34
CA ALA A 167 -49.98 9.85 -12.03
C ALA A 167 -51.17 9.47 -11.13
N GLN A 168 -50.97 8.56 -10.18
CA GLN A 168 -52.01 8.22 -9.20
C GLN A 168 -52.29 9.37 -8.25
N TYR A 169 -51.24 9.95 -7.66
CA TYR A 169 -51.37 11.04 -6.70
C TYR A 169 -51.97 12.28 -7.34
N GLU A 170 -51.58 12.58 -8.59
CA GLU A 170 -52.21 13.67 -9.36
C GLU A 170 -53.71 13.44 -9.61
N LEU A 171 -54.15 12.19 -9.80
CA LEU A 171 -55.55 11.86 -10.09
C LEU A 171 -56.42 11.71 -8.84
N GLN A 172 -55.89 11.10 -7.77
CA GLN A 172 -56.67 10.59 -6.64
C GLN A 172 -56.21 11.12 -5.28
N GLY A 173 -55.08 11.81 -5.22
CA GLY A 173 -54.38 12.11 -3.98
C GLY A 173 -53.60 10.91 -3.41
N HIS A 174 -52.77 11.14 -2.39
CA HIS A 174 -52.13 10.09 -1.59
C HIS A 174 -52.79 9.92 -0.21
N GLN A 175 -52.56 8.76 0.44
CA GLN A 175 -53.09 8.45 1.78
C GLN A 175 -52.05 8.39 2.90
N ILE A 176 -50.88 9.00 2.69
CA ILE A 176 -49.72 8.95 3.60
C ILE A 176 -50.09 9.34 5.04
N GLU A 177 -50.83 10.44 5.25
CA GLU A 177 -51.16 10.91 6.61
C GLU A 177 -52.16 9.97 7.31
N GLN A 178 -53.10 9.38 6.57
CA GLN A 178 -54.02 8.38 7.11
C GLN A 178 -53.27 7.11 7.53
N GLU A 179 -52.34 6.63 6.69
CA GLU A 179 -51.53 5.44 6.96
C GLU A 179 -50.64 5.63 8.19
N ILE A 180 -49.98 6.80 8.32
CA ILE A 180 -49.19 7.14 9.51
C ILE A 180 -50.08 7.17 10.77
N SER A 181 -51.29 7.75 10.66
CA SER A 181 -52.22 7.79 11.79
C SER A 181 -52.61 6.38 12.24
N ARG A 182 -52.89 5.48 11.29
CA ARG A 182 -53.17 4.06 11.59
C ARG A 182 -52.00 3.38 12.29
N VAL A 183 -50.78 3.54 11.79
CA VAL A 183 -49.56 2.96 12.40
C VAL A 183 -49.36 3.46 13.84
N ILE A 184 -49.63 4.74 14.10
CA ILE A 184 -49.51 5.34 15.44
C ILE A 184 -50.61 4.83 16.39
N GLU A 185 -51.82 4.60 15.89
CA GLU A 185 -52.93 4.01 16.66
C GLU A 185 -52.63 2.55 17.05
N GLU A 186 -52.08 1.77 16.11
CA GLU A 186 -51.66 0.38 16.33
C GLU A 186 -50.46 0.27 17.27
N ASN A 187 -49.61 1.31 17.34
CA ASN A 187 -48.40 1.35 18.16
C ASN A 187 -48.39 2.56 19.11
N PRO A 188 -49.09 2.50 20.27
CA PRO A 188 -49.25 3.62 21.19
C PRO A 188 -47.93 4.26 21.68
N ARG A 189 -46.83 3.48 21.72
CA ARG A 189 -45.49 3.97 22.09
C ARG A 189 -44.91 4.98 21.09
N LEU A 190 -45.37 4.96 19.84
CA LEU A 190 -44.91 5.88 18.77
C LEU A 190 -45.64 7.23 18.80
N GLN A 191 -46.72 7.36 19.60
CA GLN A 191 -47.41 8.65 19.79
C GLN A 191 -46.46 9.75 20.27
N GLN A 192 -45.48 9.38 21.10
CA GLN A 192 -44.43 10.29 21.55
C GLN A 192 -43.24 10.27 20.58
N GLY A 193 -43.18 11.26 19.69
CA GLY A 193 -42.03 11.52 18.82
C GLY A 193 -42.23 11.23 17.32
N TYR A 194 -43.22 10.42 16.93
CA TYR A 194 -43.49 10.11 15.51
C TYR A 194 -44.82 10.69 14.98
N LYS A 195 -45.66 11.23 15.87
CA LYS A 195 -46.85 11.98 15.48
C LYS A 195 -46.47 13.30 14.81
N ARG A 196 -47.28 13.71 13.83
CA ARG A 196 -47.17 15.00 13.15
C ARG A 196 -47.07 16.16 14.16
N PRO A 197 -45.98 16.93 14.17
CA PRO A 197 -45.88 18.15 14.97
C PRO A 197 -46.87 19.22 14.48
N CYS A 198 -47.23 20.17 15.35
CA CYS A 198 -48.12 21.28 14.97
C CYS A 198 -47.53 22.09 13.80
N HIS A 199 -48.36 22.52 12.85
CA HIS A 199 -47.93 23.29 11.67
C HIS A 199 -47.19 24.59 12.03
N THR A 200 -47.44 25.18 13.20
CA THR A 200 -46.73 26.38 13.71
C THR A 200 -45.26 26.10 14.10
N LYS A 201 -44.86 24.83 14.13
CA LYS A 201 -43.49 24.38 14.37
C LYS A 201 -42.69 24.15 13.09
N ASP A 202 -43.30 24.25 11.91
CA ASP A 202 -42.58 24.36 10.64
C ASP A 202 -42.05 25.80 10.50
N ARG A 203 -40.75 25.99 10.75
CA ARG A 203 -40.11 27.29 10.86
C ARG A 203 -38.91 27.36 9.94
N LEU A 204 -39.05 28.14 8.86
CA LEU A 204 -37.96 28.48 7.96
C LEU A 204 -37.41 29.85 8.33
N TYR A 205 -36.15 29.91 8.73
CA TYR A 205 -35.45 31.17 9.02
C TYR A 205 -34.78 31.72 7.75
N ARG A 206 -34.51 33.02 7.74
CA ARG A 206 -33.69 33.64 6.70
C ARG A 206 -32.28 33.04 6.70
N SER A 207 -31.66 32.90 5.53
CA SER A 207 -30.34 32.27 5.39
C SER A 207 -29.20 33.05 6.04
N ASP A 208 -29.37 34.36 6.25
CA ASP A 208 -28.41 35.21 6.96
C ASP A 208 -28.53 35.15 8.49
N PHE A 209 -29.55 34.47 9.02
CA PHE A 209 -29.75 34.31 10.46
C PHE A 209 -29.15 32.99 10.94
N ILE A 210 -28.28 33.08 11.95
CA ILE A 210 -27.53 31.94 12.51
C ILE A 210 -28.03 31.66 13.93
N HIS A 211 -28.27 30.38 14.25
CA HIS A 211 -28.62 29.95 15.59
C HIS A 211 -27.41 30.10 16.55
N PRO A 212 -27.53 30.76 17.71
CA PRO A 212 -26.44 30.90 18.68
C PRO A 212 -25.96 29.55 19.26
N GLU A 213 -24.66 29.33 19.39
CA GLU A 213 -24.04 28.09 19.90
C GLU A 213 -24.10 27.97 21.44
N PHE A 214 -25.29 27.89 22.01
CA PHE A 214 -25.48 27.58 23.44
C PHE A 214 -26.25 26.27 23.62
N GLY A 215 -25.54 25.14 23.57
CA GLY A 215 -26.07 23.82 23.97
C GLY A 215 -27.26 23.28 23.16
N ASP A 216 -27.77 22.12 23.58
CA ASP A 216 -28.84 21.34 22.93
C ASP A 216 -30.26 21.94 23.13
N THR A 217 -30.35 23.26 23.32
CA THR A 217 -31.55 24.00 23.74
C THR A 217 -32.51 24.23 22.55
N PRO A 218 -33.85 24.18 22.73
CA PRO A 218 -34.79 24.32 21.63
C PRO A 218 -34.69 25.69 20.94
N CYS A 219 -34.61 25.67 19.61
CA CYS A 219 -34.58 26.85 18.75
C CYS A 219 -35.74 27.84 19.01
N SER A 220 -36.88 27.36 19.53
CA SER A 220 -38.02 28.19 19.92
C SER A 220 -37.73 29.23 21.00
N ASP A 221 -36.69 29.02 21.80
CA ASP A 221 -36.49 29.76 23.04
C ASP A 221 -35.55 30.97 22.85
N PHE A 222 -34.71 30.94 21.80
CA PHE A 222 -33.74 32.00 21.49
C PHE A 222 -33.97 32.68 20.13
N CYS A 223 -34.58 32.00 19.16
CA CYS A 223 -34.74 32.55 17.82
C CYS A 223 -36.07 33.31 17.68
N SER A 224 -35.97 34.64 17.50
CA SER A 224 -37.14 35.51 17.33
C SER A 224 -37.96 35.16 16.08
N ARG A 225 -39.30 35.25 16.20
CA ARG A 225 -40.23 35.08 15.08
C ARG A 225 -40.05 36.13 13.98
N SER A 226 -39.37 37.25 14.25
CA SER A 226 -39.09 38.31 13.27
C SER A 226 -38.17 37.86 12.13
N ASN A 227 -37.38 36.80 12.32
CA ASN A 227 -36.43 36.29 11.33
C ASN A 227 -36.96 35.11 10.52
N LEU A 228 -38.24 34.77 10.68
CA LEU A 228 -38.91 33.72 9.91
C LEU A 228 -39.32 34.24 8.53
N ILE A 229 -39.14 33.38 7.53
CA ILE A 229 -39.69 33.60 6.19
C ILE A 229 -41.19 33.30 6.23
N LEU A 230 -42.00 34.32 6.02
CA LEU A 230 -43.46 34.18 5.91
C LEU A 230 -43.80 33.42 4.63
N ARG A 231 -44.41 32.25 4.77
CA ARG A 231 -44.90 31.41 3.67
C ARG A 231 -46.43 31.34 3.73
N PRO A 232 -47.14 31.44 2.60
CA PRO A 232 -48.59 31.28 2.59
C PRO A 232 -48.98 29.87 3.07
N PRO A 233 -50.10 29.71 3.79
CA PRO A 233 -50.59 28.37 4.12
C PRO A 233 -50.89 27.60 2.83
N ARG A 234 -50.58 26.30 2.82
CA ARG A 234 -51.03 25.40 1.76
C ARG A 234 -52.56 25.41 1.72
N THR A 235 -53.11 25.48 0.51
CA THR A 235 -54.55 25.40 0.26
C THR A 235 -55.05 23.98 0.53
N CYS A 236 -56.36 23.79 0.67
CA CYS A 236 -56.95 22.45 0.82
C CYS A 236 -56.81 21.56 -0.42
N ALA A 237 -56.38 22.12 -1.56
CA ALA A 237 -56.06 21.39 -2.78
C ALA A 237 -54.60 20.92 -2.83
N ASP A 238 -53.74 21.43 -1.95
CA ASP A 238 -52.33 21.03 -1.90
C ASP A 238 -52.17 19.75 -1.07
N GLU A 239 -51.52 18.75 -1.65
CA GLU A 239 -51.16 17.51 -0.96
C GLU A 239 -50.24 17.79 0.24
N ASN A 240 -50.50 17.10 1.36
CA ASN A 240 -49.83 17.36 2.62
C ASN A 240 -49.68 16.06 3.43
N PRO A 241 -48.46 15.51 3.59
CA PRO A 241 -47.15 16.02 3.11
C PRO A 241 -47.03 16.06 1.58
N ALA A 242 -46.33 17.05 1.03
CA ALA A 242 -46.10 17.12 -0.41
C ALA A 242 -44.93 16.22 -0.83
N ILE A 243 -44.96 15.75 -2.09
CA ILE A 243 -43.92 14.87 -2.63
C ILE A 243 -43.18 15.58 -3.77
N HIS A 244 -41.87 15.67 -3.62
CA HIS A 244 -40.98 16.35 -4.56
C HIS A 244 -40.05 15.35 -5.21
N TYR A 245 -39.77 15.55 -6.50
CA TYR A 245 -38.94 14.65 -7.29
C TYR A 245 -37.81 15.43 -7.94
N GLY A 246 -36.58 14.99 -7.74
CA GLY A 246 -35.41 15.69 -8.27
C GLY A 246 -34.10 15.23 -7.66
N LEU A 247 -33.11 16.13 -7.70
CA LEU A 247 -31.73 15.81 -7.32
C LEU A 247 -31.54 15.85 -5.80
N ILE A 248 -30.97 14.79 -5.25
CA ILE A 248 -30.57 14.70 -3.84
C ILE A 248 -29.06 14.86 -3.72
N ALA A 249 -28.60 15.73 -2.84
CA ALA A 249 -27.18 15.98 -2.59
C ALA A 249 -26.68 15.15 -1.39
N SER A 250 -25.61 14.40 -1.64
CA SER A 250 -24.96 13.48 -0.69
C SER A 250 -23.55 13.94 -0.36
N SER A 251 -23.06 13.70 0.87
CA SER A 251 -21.68 14.05 1.28
C SER A 251 -21.26 13.34 2.55
N ASN A 252 -19.96 13.30 2.81
CA ASN A 252 -19.41 12.88 4.10
C ASN A 252 -19.50 13.97 5.19
N GLN A 253 -19.99 15.16 4.85
CA GLN A 253 -20.16 16.30 5.74
C GLN A 253 -21.64 16.68 5.87
N LEU A 254 -22.04 17.04 7.09
CA LEU A 254 -23.41 17.48 7.36
C LEU A 254 -23.58 18.94 6.95
N MET A 255 -24.53 19.21 6.06
CA MET A 255 -24.87 20.59 5.66
C MET A 255 -25.59 21.33 6.80
N LYS A 256 -24.98 22.42 7.28
CA LYS A 256 -25.57 23.37 8.25
C LYS A 256 -25.47 24.83 7.80
N ASP A 257 -25.00 25.07 6.58
CA ASP A 257 -24.79 26.41 6.05
C ASP A 257 -25.93 26.76 5.08
N ALA A 258 -26.81 27.66 5.51
CA ALA A 258 -27.96 28.09 4.72
C ALA A 258 -27.55 28.84 3.43
N HIS A 259 -26.39 29.51 3.40
CA HIS A 259 -25.91 30.19 2.20
C HIS A 259 -25.41 29.18 1.17
N VAL A 260 -24.62 28.20 1.61
CA VAL A 260 -24.14 27.11 0.73
C VAL A 260 -25.31 26.26 0.24
N ARG A 261 -26.28 25.97 1.12
CA ARG A 261 -27.54 25.31 0.75
C ARG A 261 -28.27 26.06 -0.37
N ASP A 262 -28.51 27.36 -0.20
CA ASP A 262 -29.24 28.17 -1.18
C ASP A 262 -28.44 28.30 -2.49
N LEU A 263 -27.12 28.41 -2.42
CA LEU A 263 -26.22 28.44 -3.58
C LEU A 263 -26.30 27.14 -4.38
N LEU A 264 -26.17 25.98 -3.71
CA LEU A 264 -26.24 24.67 -4.36
C LEU A 264 -27.65 24.36 -4.88
N GLY A 265 -28.69 24.81 -4.16
CA GLY A 265 -30.07 24.76 -4.63
C GLY A 265 -30.26 25.54 -5.93
N ALA A 266 -29.67 26.73 -6.04
CA ALA A 266 -29.75 27.56 -7.23
C ALA A 266 -28.88 27.05 -8.40
N GLU A 267 -27.67 26.58 -8.12
CA GLU A 267 -26.71 26.10 -9.13
C GLU A 267 -27.12 24.74 -9.72
N LEU A 268 -27.61 23.83 -8.87
CA LEU A 268 -27.76 22.41 -9.22
C LEU A 268 -29.21 21.91 -9.17
N ASP A 269 -30.17 22.72 -8.75
CA ASP A 269 -31.58 22.32 -8.56
C ASP A 269 -31.72 21.17 -7.54
N VAL A 270 -30.91 21.20 -6.47
CA VAL A 270 -30.93 20.23 -5.36
C VAL A 270 -32.13 20.47 -4.46
N LEU A 271 -32.82 19.39 -4.08
CA LEU A 271 -34.04 19.45 -3.26
C LEU A 271 -33.82 19.08 -1.79
N CYS A 272 -32.84 18.22 -1.50
CA CYS A 272 -32.47 17.90 -0.11
C CYS A 272 -31.01 17.45 0.01
N PHE A 273 -30.50 17.51 1.24
CA PHE A 273 -29.19 17.02 1.64
C PHE A 273 -29.32 15.80 2.55
N GLU A 274 -28.49 14.79 2.31
CA GLU A 274 -28.32 13.59 3.14
C GLU A 274 -26.84 13.14 3.11
N MET A 275 -26.47 12.08 3.83
CA MET A 275 -25.05 11.77 4.08
C MET A 275 -24.58 10.38 3.62
N GLU A 276 -25.44 9.49 3.10
CA GLU A 276 -25.01 8.11 2.84
C GLU A 276 -25.26 7.58 1.42
N ALA A 277 -26.17 8.18 0.64
CA ALA A 277 -26.57 7.65 -0.66
C ALA A 277 -25.42 7.54 -1.67
N ALA A 278 -24.45 8.48 -1.69
CA ALA A 278 -23.32 8.43 -2.62
C ALA A 278 -22.45 7.17 -2.47
N GLY A 279 -22.39 6.57 -1.28
CA GLY A 279 -21.68 5.30 -1.04
C GLY A 279 -22.45 4.07 -1.52
N LEU A 280 -23.77 4.18 -1.70
CA LEU A 280 -24.66 3.06 -2.00
C LEU A 280 -24.95 2.92 -3.50
N VAL A 281 -25.37 4.01 -4.15
CA VAL A 281 -26.06 3.96 -5.45
C VAL A 281 -25.26 3.30 -6.59
N ASN A 282 -23.93 3.24 -6.49
CA ASN A 282 -23.09 2.59 -7.50
C ASN A 282 -23.10 1.05 -7.40
N ASN A 283 -23.18 0.50 -6.19
CA ASN A 283 -23.01 -0.93 -5.92
C ASN A 283 -24.29 -1.60 -5.36
N PHE A 284 -25.24 -0.79 -4.91
CA PHE A 284 -26.54 -1.21 -4.40
C PHE A 284 -27.62 -0.54 -5.26
N PRO A 285 -28.33 -1.28 -6.13
CA PRO A 285 -29.26 -0.72 -7.11
C PRO A 285 -30.52 -0.20 -6.39
N CYS A 286 -30.44 1.01 -5.86
CA CYS A 286 -31.44 1.57 -4.97
C CYS A 286 -32.06 2.89 -5.42
N LEU A 287 -33.23 3.18 -4.85
CA LEU A 287 -33.88 4.49 -4.91
C LEU A 287 -33.75 5.18 -3.54
N VAL A 288 -33.47 6.47 -3.56
CA VAL A 288 -33.32 7.28 -2.33
C VAL A 288 -34.61 8.06 -2.07
N ILE A 289 -35.15 7.90 -0.88
CA ILE A 289 -36.40 8.52 -0.43
C ILE A 289 -36.12 9.20 0.92
N ARG A 290 -36.28 10.51 0.99
CA ARG A 290 -35.98 11.32 2.18
C ARG A 290 -37.20 12.08 2.67
N GLY A 291 -37.57 11.86 3.92
CA GLY A 291 -38.50 12.72 4.64
C GLY A 291 -37.77 13.94 5.18
N ILE A 292 -38.33 15.13 5.01
CA ILE A 292 -37.67 16.37 5.37
C ILE A 292 -37.84 16.67 6.85
N CYS A 293 -36.74 16.67 7.61
CA CYS A 293 -36.75 16.84 9.06
C CYS A 293 -36.18 18.18 9.55
N ASP A 294 -35.34 18.82 8.73
CA ASP A 294 -34.84 20.18 8.93
C ASP A 294 -34.62 20.86 7.57
N TYR A 295 -34.01 22.05 7.58
CA TYR A 295 -33.73 22.83 6.37
C TYR A 295 -32.23 22.92 6.06
N SER A 296 -31.40 21.96 6.49
CA SER A 296 -29.95 21.98 6.22
C SER A 296 -29.26 23.28 6.64
N ASP A 297 -29.71 23.87 7.74
CA ASP A 297 -29.17 25.10 8.32
C ASP A 297 -28.80 24.89 9.80
N THR A 298 -28.48 25.98 10.49
CA THR A 298 -28.10 25.93 11.91
C THR A 298 -29.28 25.67 12.85
N HIS A 299 -30.53 25.75 12.37
CA HIS A 299 -31.77 25.63 13.16
C HIS A 299 -32.34 24.21 13.10
N LYS A 300 -31.54 23.22 13.50
CA LYS A 300 -31.95 21.80 13.50
C LYS A 300 -33.21 21.55 14.31
N SER A 301 -34.10 20.71 13.78
CA SER A 301 -35.34 20.31 14.46
C SER A 301 -35.39 18.81 14.73
N LYS A 302 -35.00 18.40 15.95
CA LYS A 302 -35.11 17.01 16.40
C LYS A 302 -36.57 16.54 16.49
N GLU A 303 -37.53 17.46 16.62
CA GLU A 303 -38.96 17.15 16.78
C GLU A 303 -39.61 16.57 15.51
N TRP A 304 -39.11 16.91 14.32
CA TRP A 304 -39.69 16.46 13.05
C TRP A 304 -39.09 15.16 12.53
N GLN A 305 -37.98 14.69 13.09
CA GLN A 305 -37.27 13.49 12.61
C GLN A 305 -38.16 12.25 12.59
N GLY A 306 -38.95 12.01 13.64
CA GLY A 306 -39.84 10.85 13.70
C GLY A 306 -40.94 10.90 12.64
N PHE A 307 -41.65 12.03 12.54
CA PHE A 307 -42.71 12.18 11.55
C PHE A 307 -42.17 12.14 10.10
N ALA A 308 -41.03 12.78 9.83
CA ALA A 308 -40.38 12.75 8.53
C ALA A 308 -39.94 11.33 8.14
N ALA A 309 -39.41 10.54 9.08
CA ALA A 309 -39.10 9.13 8.81
C ALA A 309 -40.36 8.33 8.47
N MET A 310 -41.49 8.61 9.14
CA MET A 310 -42.78 7.97 8.86
C MET A 310 -43.33 8.33 7.46
N THR A 311 -43.22 9.60 7.03
CA THR A 311 -43.69 10.00 5.69
C THR A 311 -42.86 9.37 4.58
N ALA A 312 -41.54 9.25 4.77
CA ALA A 312 -40.66 8.54 3.85
C ALA A 312 -40.98 7.03 3.78
N ALA A 313 -41.19 6.38 4.93
CA ALA A 313 -41.55 4.96 5.01
C ALA A 313 -42.93 4.66 4.40
N ALA A 314 -43.92 5.54 4.62
CA ALA A 314 -45.23 5.46 3.99
C ALA A 314 -45.15 5.55 2.46
N TYR A 315 -44.39 6.52 1.94
CA TYR A 315 -44.17 6.62 0.50
C TYR A 315 -43.50 5.38 -0.09
N ALA A 316 -42.51 4.82 0.62
CA ALA A 316 -41.85 3.58 0.20
C ALA A 316 -42.82 2.38 0.16
N LYS A 317 -43.76 2.30 1.11
CA LYS A 317 -44.83 1.30 1.10
C LYS A 317 -45.74 1.44 -0.14
N ASP A 318 -46.19 2.65 -0.44
CA ASP A 318 -47.01 2.91 -1.63
C ASP A 318 -46.26 2.59 -2.94
N LEU A 319 -44.97 2.91 -2.98
CA LEU A 319 -44.09 2.58 -4.12
C LEU A 319 -43.98 1.07 -4.33
N LEU A 320 -43.74 0.29 -3.28
CA LEU A 320 -43.66 -1.16 -3.37
C LEU A 320 -45.02 -1.78 -3.76
N GLY A 321 -46.13 -1.20 -3.32
CA GLY A 321 -47.48 -1.60 -3.73
C GLY A 321 -47.75 -1.44 -5.23
N ARG A 322 -47.02 -0.55 -5.92
CA ARG A 322 -47.09 -0.39 -7.38
C ARG A 322 -46.27 -1.40 -8.18
N ILE A 323 -45.33 -2.09 -7.54
CA ILE A 323 -44.44 -3.04 -8.18
C ILE A 323 -45.04 -4.44 -8.05
N SER A 324 -45.20 -5.16 -9.16
CA SER A 324 -45.61 -6.57 -9.11
C SER A 324 -44.47 -7.45 -8.58
N SER A 325 -44.76 -8.39 -7.67
CA SER A 325 -43.79 -9.37 -7.16
C SER A 325 -43.16 -10.16 -8.30
N ASP A 326 -43.97 -10.59 -9.25
CA ASP A 326 -43.55 -11.42 -10.39
C ASP A 326 -42.54 -10.66 -11.26
N THR A 327 -42.69 -9.34 -11.38
CA THR A 327 -41.74 -8.49 -12.14
C THR A 327 -40.43 -8.25 -11.41
N VAL A 328 -40.36 -8.42 -10.08
CA VAL A 328 -39.11 -8.37 -9.30
C VAL A 328 -38.37 -9.71 -9.39
N GLU A 329 -39.11 -10.82 -9.41
CA GLU A 329 -38.58 -12.18 -9.58
C GLU A 329 -38.14 -12.46 -11.04
N GLU A 330 -38.87 -11.91 -12.03
CA GLU A 330 -38.56 -11.94 -13.47
C GLU A 330 -37.40 -11.05 -13.88
N ILE A 331 -36.84 -10.23 -12.98
CA ILE A 331 -35.54 -9.61 -13.19
C ILE A 331 -34.54 -10.77 -13.28
N GLN A 332 -34.37 -11.28 -14.51
CA GLN A 332 -33.44 -12.34 -14.82
C GLN A 332 -32.13 -11.97 -14.13
N CYS A 333 -31.59 -12.87 -13.30
CA CYS A 333 -30.15 -13.04 -13.33
C CYS A 333 -29.86 -13.27 -14.81
N THR A 334 -29.33 -12.26 -15.50
CA THR A 334 -28.72 -12.46 -16.82
C THR A 334 -28.02 -13.81 -16.75
N ALA A 335 -28.22 -14.72 -17.71
CA ALA A 335 -27.54 -16.00 -17.71
C ALA A 335 -26.02 -15.85 -18.01
N GLY A 336 -25.47 -14.64 -17.90
CA GLY A 336 -24.26 -14.35 -17.13
C GLY A 336 -24.65 -13.41 -16.00
N GLY A 337 -24.80 -13.91 -14.77
CA GLY A 337 -25.43 -13.17 -13.65
C GLY A 337 -24.80 -11.80 -13.55
N LEU A 338 -25.63 -10.75 -13.44
CA LEU A 338 -25.33 -9.36 -13.06
C LEU A 338 -23.82 -9.25 -12.84
N PRO A 339 -22.99 -8.65 -13.72
CA PRO A 339 -21.57 -9.00 -14.00
C PRO A 339 -20.67 -9.11 -12.75
N VAL A 340 -20.97 -10.11 -11.92
CA VAL A 340 -20.69 -10.25 -10.49
C VAL A 340 -20.81 -11.74 -10.12
N LEU A 341 -21.70 -12.57 -10.71
CA LEU A 341 -21.79 -14.01 -10.34
C LEU A 341 -21.13 -15.01 -11.31
N ALA A 342 -21.06 -14.72 -12.62
CA ALA A 342 -20.05 -15.35 -13.50
C ALA A 342 -18.64 -14.85 -13.12
N LYS A 343 -18.60 -13.58 -12.68
CA LYS A 343 -17.52 -13.05 -11.87
C LYS A 343 -17.31 -13.91 -10.62
N ILE A 344 -18.25 -14.35 -9.79
CA ILE A 344 -17.92 -15.13 -8.55
C ILE A 344 -17.19 -16.49 -8.75
N ARG A 345 -17.29 -17.18 -9.89
CA ARG A 345 -16.39 -18.33 -10.17
C ARG A 345 -15.05 -17.92 -10.76
N ASP A 346 -14.99 -16.81 -11.49
CA ASP A 346 -13.74 -16.17 -11.92
C ASP A 346 -13.16 -15.20 -10.85
N CYS A 347 -13.89 -14.86 -9.78
CA CYS A 347 -13.62 -13.85 -8.75
C CYS A 347 -13.18 -14.53 -7.45
N GLN A 348 -13.25 -15.85 -7.34
CA GLN A 348 -12.34 -16.50 -6.41
C GLN A 348 -10.89 -16.41 -6.92
N ALA A 349 -10.68 -16.29 -8.24
CA ALA A 349 -9.41 -15.85 -8.81
C ALA A 349 -9.27 -14.32 -8.80
N SER A 350 -10.32 -13.56 -9.17
CA SER A 350 -10.28 -12.09 -9.33
C SER A 350 -10.52 -11.21 -8.08
N LEU A 351 -11.06 -11.68 -6.94
CA LEU A 351 -11.07 -10.89 -5.69
C LEU A 351 -9.69 -10.92 -5.04
N ILE A 352 -9.01 -12.05 -5.17
CA ILE A 352 -7.59 -12.16 -4.86
C ILE A 352 -6.82 -11.24 -5.81
N ASP A 353 -7.19 -11.20 -7.10
CA ASP A 353 -6.54 -10.35 -8.11
C ASP A 353 -6.87 -8.86 -7.98
N ASP A 354 -8.08 -8.42 -7.65
CA ASP A 354 -8.42 -7.00 -7.44
C ASP A 354 -7.80 -6.45 -6.16
N GLN A 355 -7.68 -7.26 -5.11
CA GLN A 355 -6.94 -6.89 -3.91
C GLN A 355 -5.42 -6.89 -4.16
N LYS A 356 -4.90 -7.82 -4.98
CA LYS A 356 -3.49 -7.80 -5.46
C LYS A 356 -3.21 -6.61 -6.38
N HIS A 357 -4.07 -6.31 -7.35
CA HIS A 357 -3.96 -5.18 -8.28
C HIS A 357 -4.01 -3.86 -7.52
N LYS A 358 -4.91 -3.73 -6.55
CA LYS A 358 -4.94 -2.56 -5.67
C LYS A 358 -3.68 -2.46 -4.81
N GLN A 359 -3.17 -3.57 -4.27
CA GLN A 359 -1.88 -3.59 -3.56
C GLN A 359 -0.70 -3.24 -4.47
N ILE A 360 -0.71 -3.66 -5.74
CA ILE A 360 0.31 -3.34 -6.74
C ILE A 360 0.23 -1.86 -7.11
N LEU A 361 -0.97 -1.32 -7.37
CA LEU A 361 -1.16 0.11 -7.64
C LEU A 361 -0.74 0.95 -6.43
N ASP A 362 -1.14 0.56 -5.22
CA ASP A 362 -0.74 1.24 -3.98
C ASP A 362 0.76 1.09 -3.72
N SER A 363 1.41 0.01 -4.16
CA SER A 363 2.87 -0.15 -4.07
C SER A 363 3.62 0.57 -5.19
N LEU A 364 2.98 0.94 -6.30
CA LEU A 364 3.56 1.82 -7.31
C LEU A 364 3.55 3.29 -6.86
N ARG A 365 2.56 3.69 -6.05
CA ARG A 365 2.43 5.05 -5.48
C ARG A 365 3.58 5.41 -4.53
N PHE A 366 4.00 6.67 -4.56
CA PHE A 366 4.92 7.30 -3.60
C PHE A 366 4.61 8.80 -3.47
N GLU A 367 4.83 9.37 -2.28
CA GLU A 367 4.14 10.59 -1.80
C GLU A 367 4.47 11.91 -2.54
N GLN A 368 5.37 11.95 -3.52
CA GLN A 368 5.78 13.23 -4.14
C GLN A 368 6.12 13.19 -5.64
N GLY A 369 5.88 12.07 -6.35
CA GLY A 369 6.29 11.89 -7.75
C GLY A 369 5.70 12.86 -8.79
N GLU A 370 4.66 13.61 -8.43
CA GLU A 370 4.00 14.59 -9.30
C GLU A 370 4.26 16.06 -8.87
N ASN A 371 4.89 16.31 -7.72
CA ASN A 371 4.98 17.66 -7.13
C ASN A 371 5.98 18.59 -7.83
N ARG A 372 7.03 18.08 -8.50
CA ARG A 372 8.01 18.94 -9.19
C ARG A 372 7.36 19.79 -10.28
N HIS A 373 6.33 19.32 -10.98
CA HIS A 373 5.64 20.15 -11.99
C HIS A 373 4.83 21.30 -11.38
N MET A 374 4.38 21.17 -10.12
CA MET A 374 3.63 22.21 -9.40
C MET A 374 4.58 23.34 -8.96
N ASN A 375 5.80 22.98 -8.56
CA ASN A 375 6.82 23.92 -8.06
C ASN A 375 7.59 24.68 -9.16
N ILE A 376 7.46 24.28 -10.43
CA ILE A 376 8.02 25.04 -11.55
C ILE A 376 7.13 26.26 -11.78
N LYS A 377 7.64 27.47 -11.51
CA LYS A 377 6.93 28.74 -11.79
C LYS A 377 6.34 28.72 -13.20
N ASP A 378 5.05 29.02 -13.31
CA ASP A 378 4.36 29.02 -14.58
C ASP A 378 5.08 29.93 -15.57
N ALA A 379 5.25 29.44 -16.80
CA ALA A 379 5.77 30.27 -17.86
C ALA A 379 4.88 31.52 -17.95
N TYR A 380 5.49 32.70 -18.01
CA TYR A 380 4.77 33.94 -18.25
C TYR A 380 3.80 33.72 -19.43
N ALA A 381 2.55 34.18 -19.34
CA ALA A 381 1.46 33.77 -20.24
C ALA A 381 1.72 33.96 -21.76
N LYS A 382 2.82 34.63 -22.13
CA LYS A 382 3.29 34.90 -23.50
C LYS A 382 4.65 34.28 -23.87
N THR A 383 5.33 33.63 -22.93
CA THR A 383 6.63 32.97 -23.19
C THR A 383 6.46 31.53 -23.67
N CYS A 384 7.44 30.97 -24.38
CA CYS A 384 7.48 29.60 -24.90
C CYS A 384 6.52 29.24 -26.06
N GLN A 385 5.63 30.14 -26.49
CA GLN A 385 4.70 29.91 -27.61
C GLN A 385 5.40 29.58 -28.94
N TRP A 386 6.62 30.09 -29.13
CA TRP A 386 7.43 29.84 -30.32
C TRP A 386 7.78 28.35 -30.50
N LEU A 387 7.75 27.54 -29.43
CA LEU A 387 7.98 26.09 -29.52
C LEU A 387 6.99 25.43 -30.48
N LEU A 388 5.72 25.85 -30.43
CA LEU A 388 4.64 25.28 -31.24
C LEU A 388 4.81 25.57 -32.73
N GLN A 389 5.66 26.53 -33.08
CA GLN A 389 5.97 26.95 -34.45
C GLN A 389 7.34 26.44 -34.93
N THR A 390 8.08 25.73 -34.06
CA THR A 390 9.44 25.26 -34.36
C THR A 390 9.37 23.98 -35.18
N ASP A 391 10.10 23.92 -36.30
CA ASP A 391 10.06 22.81 -37.24
C ASP A 391 10.28 21.45 -36.55
N GLU A 392 11.28 21.35 -35.65
CA GLU A 392 11.57 20.11 -34.93
C GLU A 392 10.41 19.64 -34.03
N TYR A 393 9.66 20.56 -33.41
CA TYR A 393 8.50 20.23 -32.58
C TYR A 393 7.29 19.86 -33.44
N VAL A 394 7.05 20.62 -34.52
CA VAL A 394 5.94 20.37 -35.45
C VAL A 394 6.10 19.01 -36.13
N ASP A 395 7.30 18.71 -36.64
CA ASP A 395 7.63 17.42 -37.26
C ASP A 395 7.49 16.27 -36.25
N TRP A 396 7.92 16.47 -35.00
CA TRP A 396 7.73 15.48 -33.95
C TRP A 396 6.25 15.24 -33.64
N VAL A 397 5.39 16.26 -33.57
CA VAL A 397 3.96 16.07 -33.28
C VAL A 397 3.21 15.47 -34.48
N ARG A 398 3.49 15.97 -35.71
CA ARG A 398 2.89 15.59 -36.98
C ARG A 398 3.97 15.33 -38.04
N PRO A 399 4.41 14.07 -38.21
CA PRO A 399 5.50 13.74 -39.13
C PRO A 399 5.11 14.07 -40.57
N GLN A 400 5.79 15.03 -41.19
CA GLN A 400 5.78 15.22 -42.65
C GLN A 400 6.94 14.43 -43.30
N LYS A 401 6.97 14.38 -44.64
CA LYS A 401 7.86 13.52 -45.48
C LYS A 401 9.35 13.44 -45.09
N ARG A 402 9.90 14.34 -44.26
CA ARG A 402 11.32 14.38 -43.87
C ARG A 402 11.72 13.55 -42.64
N ALA A 403 10.78 13.12 -41.80
CA ALA A 403 11.09 12.45 -40.53
C ALA A 403 10.05 11.37 -40.15
N LYS A 404 9.72 10.47 -41.08
CA LYS A 404 8.73 9.40 -40.86
C LYS A 404 9.09 8.45 -39.69
N ASP A 405 10.38 8.33 -39.38
CA ASP A 405 10.91 7.36 -38.41
C ASP A 405 11.35 8.01 -37.08
N SER A 406 11.07 9.30 -36.87
CA SER A 406 11.52 10.04 -35.68
C SER A 406 10.49 10.04 -34.56
N HIS A 407 10.70 9.18 -33.56
CA HIS A 407 9.83 9.04 -32.38
C HIS A 407 10.29 9.87 -31.17
N PHE A 408 11.50 10.40 -31.22
CA PHE A 408 12.15 11.11 -30.12
C PHE A 408 12.40 12.58 -30.45
N LEU A 409 12.04 13.47 -29.52
CA LEU A 409 12.44 14.87 -29.51
C LEU A 409 13.29 15.15 -28.27
N TRP A 410 14.49 15.68 -28.45
CA TRP A 410 15.40 15.99 -27.35
C TRP A 410 15.72 17.49 -27.26
N ILE A 411 15.21 18.13 -26.22
CA ILE A 411 15.47 19.52 -25.87
C ILE A 411 16.77 19.58 -25.04
N LYS A 412 17.81 20.20 -25.61
CA LYS A 412 19.11 20.40 -24.95
C LYS A 412 19.33 21.88 -24.66
N GLY A 413 19.84 22.18 -23.47
CA GLY A 413 20.10 23.56 -23.05
C GLY A 413 21.05 23.66 -21.87
N LYS A 414 21.73 24.81 -21.76
CA LYS A 414 22.65 25.14 -20.66
C LYS A 414 21.94 25.10 -19.29
N PRO A 415 22.67 24.96 -18.18
CA PRO A 415 22.11 25.14 -16.83
C PRO A 415 21.39 26.49 -16.72
N GLY A 416 20.20 26.51 -16.09
CA GLY A 416 19.40 27.72 -15.93
C GLY A 416 18.77 28.32 -17.20
N ALA A 417 18.77 27.60 -18.34
CA ALA A 417 18.21 28.09 -19.61
C ALA A 417 16.66 28.03 -19.71
N GLY A 418 15.95 27.48 -18.73
CA GLY A 418 14.47 27.37 -18.74
C GLY A 418 13.92 26.11 -19.42
N LYS A 419 14.69 25.01 -19.45
CA LYS A 419 14.27 23.71 -20.03
C LYS A 419 12.99 23.16 -19.39
N SER A 420 12.96 23.08 -18.06
CA SER A 420 11.80 22.56 -17.31
C SER A 420 10.55 23.43 -17.50
N THR A 421 10.71 24.75 -17.59
CA THR A 421 9.62 25.69 -17.93
C THR A 421 9.07 25.43 -19.33
N LEU A 422 9.95 25.21 -20.31
CA LEU A 422 9.56 24.86 -21.68
C LEU A 422 8.88 23.48 -21.76
N MET A 423 9.37 22.50 -21.00
CA MET A 423 8.79 21.16 -20.92
C MET A 423 7.39 21.19 -20.27
N LYS A 424 7.22 21.95 -19.19
CA LYS A 424 5.92 22.18 -18.54
C LYS A 424 4.93 22.86 -19.51
N PHE A 425 5.38 23.85 -20.28
CA PHE A 425 4.58 24.48 -21.33
C PHE A 425 4.15 23.47 -22.41
N ALA A 426 5.09 22.66 -22.92
CA ALA A 426 4.81 21.64 -23.94
C ALA A 426 3.80 20.59 -23.47
N LEU A 427 3.96 20.10 -22.23
CA LEU A 427 3.06 19.16 -21.58
C LEU A 427 1.65 19.76 -21.41
N THR A 428 1.56 20.96 -20.85
CA THR A 428 0.28 21.66 -20.62
C THR A 428 -0.46 21.90 -21.92
N ASN A 429 0.24 22.35 -22.97
CA ASN A 429 -0.35 22.52 -24.29
C ASN A 429 -0.84 21.19 -24.88
N ALA A 430 -0.07 20.11 -24.75
CA ALA A 430 -0.48 18.79 -25.23
C ALA A 430 -1.75 18.31 -24.52
N GLN A 431 -1.83 18.43 -23.18
CA GLN A 431 -3.01 18.05 -22.39
C GLN A 431 -4.27 18.86 -22.76
N MET A 432 -4.11 20.13 -23.10
CA MET A 432 -5.24 20.99 -23.50
C MET A 432 -5.71 20.75 -24.94
N THR A 433 -4.77 20.51 -25.87
CA THR A 433 -5.06 20.50 -27.32
C THR A 433 -5.18 19.12 -27.95
N MET A 434 -4.59 18.07 -27.35
CA MET A 434 -4.48 16.73 -27.94
C MET A 434 -5.26 15.69 -27.14
N LYS A 435 -6.60 15.85 -27.07
CA LYS A 435 -7.52 14.98 -26.29
C LYS A 435 -7.62 13.54 -26.80
N ASP A 436 -7.18 13.29 -28.03
CA ASP A 436 -7.15 12.00 -28.71
C ASP A 436 -5.91 11.15 -28.36
N ARG A 437 -5.01 11.66 -27.51
CA ARG A 437 -3.72 11.03 -27.19
C ARG A 437 -3.59 10.77 -25.70
N ILE A 438 -2.93 9.67 -25.34
CA ILE A 438 -2.57 9.34 -23.97
C ILE A 438 -1.29 10.10 -23.64
N ILE A 439 -1.31 10.93 -22.59
CA ILE A 439 -0.19 11.79 -22.21
C ILE A 439 0.29 11.36 -20.83
N ILE A 440 1.55 10.99 -20.75
CA ILE A 440 2.24 10.61 -19.50
C ILE A 440 3.50 11.46 -19.34
N SER A 441 3.91 11.70 -18.10
CA SER A 441 5.11 12.51 -17.84
C SER A 441 5.83 12.16 -16.56
N PHE A 442 7.12 12.48 -16.49
CA PHE A 442 7.91 12.38 -15.27
C PHE A 442 8.96 13.49 -15.24
N PHE A 443 9.12 14.13 -14.08
CA PHE A 443 10.09 15.21 -13.86
C PHE A 443 11.03 14.74 -12.76
N PHE A 444 12.26 14.33 -13.13
CA PHE A 444 13.26 13.92 -12.14
C PHE A 444 13.49 15.03 -11.14
N ASN A 445 13.64 14.71 -9.86
CA ASN A 445 13.89 15.68 -8.78
C ASN A 445 15.15 15.31 -7.99
N ALA A 446 16.27 15.99 -8.26
CA ALA A 446 17.52 15.80 -7.50
C ALA A 446 17.42 16.15 -6.01
N ARG A 447 16.32 16.77 -5.58
CA ARG A 447 16.04 17.12 -4.17
C ARG A 447 14.93 16.30 -3.54
N GLY A 448 14.29 15.46 -4.32
CA GLY A 448 13.24 14.57 -3.85
C GLY A 448 13.82 13.37 -3.10
N GLU A 449 12.94 12.49 -2.65
CA GLU A 449 13.37 11.21 -2.07
C GLU A 449 14.06 10.33 -3.12
N ASP A 450 14.69 9.22 -2.70
CA ASP A 450 15.49 8.36 -3.59
C ASP A 450 14.74 7.86 -4.85
N LEU A 451 13.41 7.79 -4.80
CA LEU A 451 12.56 7.44 -5.94
C LEU A 451 12.45 8.58 -6.98
N GLU A 452 12.45 9.84 -6.57
CA GLU A 452 12.27 10.96 -7.51
C GLU A 452 13.52 11.25 -8.35
N LYS A 453 14.69 10.76 -7.92
CA LYS A 453 15.97 10.88 -8.63
C LYS A 453 16.38 9.64 -9.42
N SER A 454 15.61 8.55 -9.33
CA SER A 454 15.96 7.25 -9.92
C SER A 454 15.02 6.84 -11.05
N THR A 455 15.54 6.02 -11.98
CA THR A 455 14.71 5.43 -13.05
C THR A 455 13.63 4.51 -12.49
N ILE A 456 13.83 3.89 -11.32
CA ILE A 456 12.82 3.09 -10.63
C ILE A 456 11.57 3.93 -10.33
N GLY A 457 11.71 5.11 -9.73
CA GLY A 457 10.56 5.98 -9.47
C GLY A 457 9.93 6.52 -10.76
N MET A 458 10.73 6.79 -11.80
CA MET A 458 10.23 7.15 -13.13
C MET A 458 9.31 6.06 -13.70
N TYR A 459 9.79 4.81 -13.81
CA TYR A 459 8.97 3.73 -14.34
C TYR A 459 7.74 3.45 -13.48
N ARG A 460 7.85 3.51 -12.15
CA ARG A 460 6.69 3.38 -11.25
C ARG A 460 5.61 4.41 -11.55
N SER A 461 6.00 5.67 -11.71
CA SER A 461 5.08 6.76 -12.02
C SER A 461 4.47 6.62 -13.41
N LEU A 462 5.26 6.30 -14.44
CA LEU A 462 4.76 6.14 -15.80
C LEU A 462 3.78 4.96 -15.93
N VAL A 463 4.08 3.83 -15.29
CA VAL A 463 3.18 2.66 -15.24
C VAL A 463 1.89 3.01 -14.49
N LEU A 464 2.00 3.69 -13.35
CA LEU A 464 0.85 4.14 -12.57
C LEU A 464 -0.05 5.07 -13.40
N GLN A 465 0.51 6.07 -14.07
CA GLN A 465 -0.25 7.00 -14.92
C GLN A 465 -0.97 6.27 -16.07
N LEU A 466 -0.34 5.29 -16.70
CA LEU A 466 -0.99 4.47 -17.73
C LEU A 466 -2.16 3.66 -17.15
N PHE A 467 -1.98 3.05 -15.99
CA PHE A 467 -3.01 2.25 -15.32
C PHE A 467 -4.16 3.08 -14.74
N GLU A 468 -3.89 4.30 -14.28
CA GLU A 468 -4.93 5.22 -13.81
C GLU A 468 -5.68 5.86 -14.98
N THR A 469 -5.00 6.17 -16.09
CA THR A 469 -5.63 6.70 -17.31
C THR A 469 -6.46 5.64 -18.03
N LEU A 470 -5.97 4.40 -18.07
CA LEU A 470 -6.62 3.27 -18.73
C LEU A 470 -6.66 2.04 -17.80
N PRO A 471 -7.64 1.96 -16.89
CA PRO A 471 -7.79 0.81 -16.00
C PRO A 471 -7.95 -0.53 -16.73
N THR A 472 -8.48 -0.51 -17.95
CA THR A 472 -8.62 -1.70 -18.81
C THR A 472 -7.28 -2.31 -19.25
N LEU A 473 -6.17 -1.58 -19.13
CA LEU A 473 -4.83 -2.05 -19.48
C LEU A 473 -4.20 -2.93 -18.40
N GLN A 474 -4.69 -2.83 -17.16
CA GLN A 474 -4.10 -3.47 -15.98
C GLN A 474 -4.06 -5.00 -16.12
N GLN A 475 -5.23 -5.62 -16.28
CA GLN A 475 -5.38 -7.08 -16.38
C GLN A 475 -4.52 -7.73 -17.50
N PRO A 476 -4.58 -7.29 -18.78
CA PRO A 476 -3.79 -7.92 -19.85
C PRO A 476 -2.28 -7.72 -19.71
N VAL A 477 -1.83 -6.74 -18.92
CA VAL A 477 -0.42 -6.53 -18.58
C VAL A 477 -0.02 -7.43 -17.41
N TYR A 478 -0.86 -7.54 -16.38
CA TYR A 478 -0.63 -8.43 -15.24
C TYR A 478 -0.51 -9.89 -15.68
N GLU A 479 -1.44 -10.35 -16.52
CA GLU A 479 -1.42 -11.72 -17.09
C GLU A 479 -0.15 -11.98 -17.93
N ALA A 480 0.30 -11.00 -18.71
CA ALA A 480 1.47 -11.15 -19.58
C ALA A 480 2.81 -11.17 -18.82
N VAL A 481 2.89 -10.50 -17.66
CA VAL A 481 4.13 -10.38 -16.89
C VAL A 481 4.24 -11.46 -15.81
N TRP A 482 3.14 -11.82 -15.15
CA TRP A 482 3.16 -12.77 -14.02
C TRP A 482 2.45 -14.11 -14.29
N GLY A 483 1.64 -14.25 -15.35
CA GLY A 483 0.88 -15.47 -15.62
C GLY A 483 -0.03 -15.89 -14.45
N ASP A 484 -0.16 -17.20 -14.21
CA ASP A 484 -0.86 -17.78 -13.04
C ASP A 484 0.00 -17.79 -11.74
N GLY A 485 1.20 -17.20 -11.75
CA GLY A 485 2.13 -17.20 -10.63
C GLY A 485 1.74 -16.22 -9.50
N PRO A 486 2.22 -16.44 -8.25
CA PRO A 486 1.98 -15.50 -7.17
C PRO A 486 2.76 -14.18 -7.41
N ALA A 487 2.06 -13.05 -7.36
CA ALA A 487 2.69 -11.73 -7.34
C ALA A 487 3.71 -11.62 -6.18
N PRO A 488 4.86 -10.93 -6.36
CA PRO A 488 5.86 -10.80 -5.32
C PRO A 488 5.27 -10.14 -4.07
N LYS A 489 5.38 -10.82 -2.91
CA LYS A 489 4.94 -10.31 -1.60
C LYS A 489 5.82 -9.15 -1.09
N THR A 490 6.93 -8.86 -1.76
CA THR A 490 7.92 -7.86 -1.37
C THR A 490 7.52 -6.48 -1.87
N ARG A 491 7.59 -5.47 -0.99
CA ARG A 491 7.29 -4.06 -1.32
C ARG A 491 8.37 -3.36 -2.18
N LYS A 492 9.36 -4.09 -2.71
CA LYS A 492 10.49 -3.52 -3.47
C LYS A 492 10.39 -3.92 -4.95
N TRP A 493 10.29 -2.92 -5.82
CA TRP A 493 10.27 -3.06 -7.27
C TRP A 493 11.69 -3.10 -7.84
N SER A 494 12.00 -4.06 -8.71
CA SER A 494 13.25 -4.06 -9.50
C SER A 494 13.07 -3.28 -10.80
N LEU A 495 14.17 -2.72 -11.31
CA LEU A 495 14.18 -1.97 -12.57
C LEU A 495 13.75 -2.83 -13.76
N GLU A 496 14.24 -4.07 -13.83
CA GLU A 496 13.93 -5.03 -14.89
C GLU A 496 12.43 -5.34 -14.96
N LEU A 497 11.80 -5.55 -13.81
CA LEU A 497 10.36 -5.84 -13.73
C LEU A 497 9.53 -4.63 -14.16
N LEU A 498 9.90 -3.44 -13.70
CA LEU A 498 9.22 -2.19 -14.05
C LEU A 498 9.36 -1.84 -15.54
N ASP A 499 10.55 -2.04 -16.12
CA ASP A 499 10.76 -1.86 -17.56
C ASP A 499 9.91 -2.85 -18.36
N THR A 500 9.87 -4.11 -17.94
CA THR A 500 9.03 -5.15 -18.56
C THR A 500 7.54 -4.79 -18.48
N LEU A 501 7.08 -4.28 -17.34
CA LEU A 501 5.71 -3.80 -17.16
C LEU A 501 5.36 -2.66 -18.09
N PHE A 502 6.22 -1.65 -18.14
CA PHE A 502 6.02 -0.48 -18.97
C PHE A 502 6.01 -0.84 -20.46
N ARG A 503 6.96 -1.66 -20.91
CA ARG A 503 7.01 -2.17 -22.30
C ARG A 503 5.74 -2.93 -22.67
N THR A 504 5.33 -3.87 -21.83
CA THR A 504 4.12 -4.67 -22.05
C THR A 504 2.88 -3.79 -22.10
N ALA A 505 2.78 -2.81 -21.20
CA ALA A 505 1.68 -1.83 -21.19
C ALA A 505 1.61 -1.03 -22.49
N ILE A 506 2.73 -0.50 -22.97
CA ILE A 506 2.76 0.26 -24.24
C ILE A 506 2.40 -0.63 -25.44
N LEU A 507 2.95 -1.84 -25.54
CA LEU A 507 2.70 -2.73 -26.68
C LEU A 507 1.24 -3.24 -26.77
N LYS A 508 0.52 -3.26 -25.66
CA LYS A 508 -0.91 -3.62 -25.63
C LYS A 508 -1.83 -2.48 -26.09
N LEU A 509 -1.34 -1.26 -26.24
CA LEU A 509 -2.11 -0.08 -26.68
C LEU A 509 -2.18 0.04 -28.22
N VAL A 510 -2.54 -1.05 -28.89
CA VAL A 510 -2.64 -1.14 -30.36
C VAL A 510 -3.54 -0.03 -30.91
N GLN A 511 -3.10 0.64 -31.99
CA GLN A 511 -3.78 1.78 -32.62
C GLN A 511 -3.94 3.03 -31.73
N SER A 512 -3.25 3.12 -30.59
CA SER A 512 -3.27 4.30 -29.72
C SER A 512 -2.08 5.22 -29.97
N HIS A 513 -2.25 6.49 -29.61
CA HIS A 513 -1.20 7.52 -29.66
C HIS A 513 -0.76 7.84 -28.22
N VAL A 514 0.48 7.51 -27.87
CA VAL A 514 1.04 7.75 -26.54
C VAL A 514 2.17 8.78 -26.64
N MET A 515 2.10 9.85 -25.86
CA MET A 515 3.14 10.87 -25.75
C MET A 515 3.69 10.89 -24.33
N CYS A 516 5.01 10.72 -24.21
CA CYS A 516 5.73 10.70 -22.95
C CYS A 516 6.66 11.92 -22.84
N PHE A 517 6.56 12.68 -21.76
CA PHE A 517 7.40 13.85 -21.48
C PHE A 517 8.28 13.58 -20.27
N ILE A 518 9.60 13.56 -20.46
CA ILE A 518 10.57 13.28 -19.39
C ILE A 518 11.55 14.46 -19.26
N ASP A 519 11.45 15.18 -18.15
CA ASP A 519 12.25 16.37 -17.85
C ASP A 519 13.43 16.06 -16.92
N ALA A 520 14.46 16.89 -16.99
CA ALA A 520 15.58 16.91 -16.07
C ALA A 520 16.32 15.57 -15.97
N LEU A 521 16.54 14.90 -17.11
CA LEU A 521 17.33 13.66 -17.15
C LEU A 521 18.71 13.84 -16.52
N ASP A 522 19.27 15.05 -16.57
CA ASP A 522 20.55 15.39 -15.96
C ASP A 522 20.62 15.23 -14.43
N GLU A 523 19.49 14.99 -13.78
CA GLU A 523 19.38 14.80 -12.34
C GLU A 523 19.43 13.31 -11.93
N CYS A 524 19.55 12.40 -12.89
CA CYS A 524 19.66 10.95 -12.69
C CYS A 524 21.10 10.47 -12.93
N GLU A 525 21.49 9.35 -12.32
CA GLU A 525 22.79 8.72 -12.55
C GLU A 525 23.02 8.38 -14.04
N GLU A 526 24.20 8.71 -14.58
CA GLU A 526 24.49 8.61 -16.02
C GLU A 526 24.31 7.18 -16.56
N ASN A 527 24.74 6.17 -15.81
CA ASN A 527 24.56 4.76 -16.17
C ASN A 527 23.08 4.38 -16.31
N GLN A 528 22.24 4.84 -15.37
CA GLN A 528 20.80 4.56 -15.41
C GLN A 528 20.12 5.27 -16.59
N ILE A 529 20.56 6.47 -16.95
CA ILE A 529 20.05 7.20 -18.14
C ILE A 529 20.42 6.43 -19.41
N GLN A 530 21.66 5.96 -19.53
CA GLN A 530 22.10 5.24 -20.72
C GLN A 530 21.28 3.96 -20.93
N GLU A 531 21.05 3.19 -19.86
CA GLU A 531 20.19 1.99 -19.88
C GLU A 531 18.73 2.35 -20.23
N MET A 532 18.18 3.39 -19.61
CA MET A 532 16.81 3.84 -19.88
C MET A 532 16.63 4.32 -21.32
N VAL A 533 17.54 5.13 -21.85
CA VAL A 533 17.46 5.65 -23.23
C VAL A 533 17.56 4.50 -24.23
N SER A 534 18.46 3.54 -24.00
CA SER A 534 18.55 2.31 -24.80
C SER A 534 17.24 1.52 -24.75
N SER A 535 16.65 1.40 -23.56
CA SER A 535 15.39 0.72 -23.37
C SER A 535 14.24 1.38 -24.17
N PHE A 536 14.06 2.70 -24.00
CA PHE A 536 13.02 3.46 -24.70
C PHE A 536 13.21 3.41 -26.22
N GLN A 537 14.45 3.46 -26.71
CA GLN A 537 14.74 3.35 -28.14
C GLN A 537 14.32 1.98 -28.70
N SER A 538 14.62 0.89 -27.99
CA SER A 538 14.13 -0.44 -28.34
C SER A 538 12.59 -0.49 -28.34
N LEU A 539 11.94 0.07 -27.31
CA LEU A 539 10.48 0.08 -27.19
C LEU A 539 9.81 0.87 -28.33
N GLY A 540 10.35 2.03 -28.71
CA GLY A 540 9.82 2.83 -29.81
C GLY A 540 9.79 2.08 -31.14
N ASN A 541 10.84 1.30 -31.44
CA ASN A 541 10.89 0.48 -32.65
C ASN A 541 9.85 -0.65 -32.62
N THR A 542 9.76 -1.39 -31.51
CA THR A 542 8.80 -2.49 -31.35
C THR A 542 7.33 -2.01 -31.32
N ALA A 543 7.09 -0.84 -30.73
CA ALA A 543 5.78 -0.20 -30.70
C ALA A 543 5.28 0.12 -32.12
N MET A 544 6.16 0.61 -32.99
CA MET A 544 5.83 0.90 -34.38
C MET A 544 5.45 -0.35 -35.17
N GLU A 545 6.20 -1.45 -35.01
CA GLU A 545 5.87 -2.75 -35.62
C GLU A 545 4.50 -3.26 -35.14
N SER A 546 4.12 -2.95 -33.90
CA SER A 546 2.85 -3.34 -33.27
C SER A 546 1.70 -2.35 -33.55
N GLY A 547 1.93 -1.30 -34.34
CA GLY A 547 0.92 -0.30 -34.69
C GLY A 547 0.58 0.69 -33.58
N VAL A 548 1.47 0.90 -32.61
CA VAL A 548 1.35 1.90 -31.53
C VAL A 548 2.21 3.11 -31.87
N ASN A 549 1.63 4.31 -31.85
CA ASN A 549 2.39 5.54 -32.09
C ASN A 549 2.92 6.09 -30.77
N PHE A 550 4.06 5.56 -30.33
CA PHE A 550 4.77 5.99 -29.12
C PHE A 550 5.77 7.10 -29.44
N LYS A 551 5.61 8.27 -28.79
CA LYS A 551 6.47 9.43 -28.97
C LYS A 551 7.00 9.93 -27.63
N VAL A 552 8.27 10.28 -27.59
CA VAL A 552 8.96 10.64 -26.34
C VAL A 552 9.69 11.97 -26.49
N CYS A 553 9.51 12.87 -25.52
CA CYS A 553 10.22 14.13 -25.42
C CYS A 553 11.12 14.15 -24.19
N PHE A 554 12.40 14.35 -24.41
CA PHE A 554 13.43 14.44 -23.37
C PHE A 554 13.92 15.88 -23.20
N ALA A 555 14.17 16.29 -21.96
CA ALA A 555 14.92 17.52 -21.66
C ALA A 555 16.13 17.22 -20.77
N SER A 556 17.30 17.74 -21.16
CA SER A 556 18.54 17.55 -20.39
C SER A 556 19.61 18.61 -20.68
N ARG A 557 20.68 18.61 -19.87
CA ARG A 557 21.98 19.21 -20.26
C ARG A 557 22.62 18.45 -21.43
N PRO A 558 23.57 19.06 -22.16
CA PRO A 558 24.25 18.39 -23.26
C PRO A 558 25.10 17.21 -22.78
N TYR A 559 24.67 15.98 -23.05
CA TYR A 559 25.51 14.78 -22.93
C TYR A 559 26.38 14.63 -24.19
N PRO A 560 27.71 14.53 -24.07
CA PRO A 560 28.60 14.27 -25.21
C PRO A 560 28.46 12.85 -25.75
N ASN A 561 28.21 11.87 -24.87
CA ASN A 561 28.36 10.44 -25.18
C ASN A 561 27.02 9.71 -25.41
N ILE A 562 25.88 10.36 -25.18
CA ILE A 562 24.56 9.75 -25.34
C ILE A 562 23.87 10.32 -26.59
N SER A 563 23.69 9.47 -27.59
CA SER A 563 22.99 9.80 -28.85
C SER A 563 21.92 8.78 -29.17
N ILE A 564 20.71 9.23 -29.49
CA ILE A 564 19.61 8.38 -29.96
C ILE A 564 19.62 8.39 -31.49
N LYS A 565 19.45 7.21 -32.12
CA LYS A 565 19.33 7.11 -33.58
C LYS A 565 17.96 7.64 -34.00
N ALA A 566 17.89 8.39 -35.11
CA ALA A 566 16.65 8.96 -35.66
C ALA A 566 15.88 9.94 -34.74
N SER A 567 16.54 10.59 -33.77
CA SER A 567 15.91 11.62 -32.91
C SER A 567 16.05 13.05 -33.46
N LEU A 568 15.06 13.89 -33.21
CA LEU A 568 15.09 15.34 -33.45
C LEU A 568 15.74 16.04 -32.25
N TYR A 569 16.63 17.00 -32.51
CA TYR A 569 17.35 17.72 -31.45
C TYR A 569 17.04 19.22 -31.49
N LEU A 570 16.49 19.74 -30.40
CA LEU A 570 16.22 21.17 -30.23
C LEU A 570 17.20 21.77 -29.24
N ARG A 571 18.10 22.65 -29.71
CA ARG A 571 19.10 23.33 -28.88
C ARG A 571 18.64 24.75 -28.53
N LEU A 572 18.32 25.01 -27.26
CA LEU A 572 17.72 26.28 -26.80
C LEU A 572 18.59 27.50 -27.11
N ASP A 573 19.91 27.37 -27.01
CA ASP A 573 20.89 28.44 -27.28
C ASP A 573 20.84 28.96 -28.73
N ARG A 574 20.27 28.18 -29.66
CA ARG A 574 20.15 28.52 -31.08
C ARG A 574 18.78 29.05 -31.48
N GLN A 575 17.80 29.02 -30.57
CA GLN A 575 16.42 29.38 -30.88
C GLN A 575 16.19 30.89 -30.74
N ARG A 576 15.71 31.54 -31.81
CA ARG A 576 15.41 32.99 -31.80
C ARG A 576 14.27 33.32 -30.85
N GLY A 577 13.25 32.46 -30.76
CA GLY A 577 12.12 32.62 -29.84
C GLY A 577 12.55 32.60 -28.37
N HIS A 578 13.53 31.77 -28.00
CA HIS A 578 14.08 31.72 -26.65
C HIS A 578 14.76 33.03 -26.22
N LYS A 579 15.51 33.66 -27.13
CA LYS A 579 16.09 35.00 -26.89
C LYS A 579 15.01 36.06 -26.71
N GLN A 580 13.91 35.96 -27.45
CA GLN A 580 12.79 36.89 -27.34
C GLN A 580 12.05 36.75 -26.00
N ASP A 581 11.92 35.54 -25.46
CA ASP A 581 11.32 35.29 -24.14
C ASP A 581 12.12 35.98 -23.02
N ILE A 582 13.46 35.93 -23.08
CA ILE A 582 14.33 36.66 -22.15
C ILE A 582 14.09 38.17 -22.23
N ILE A 583 14.00 38.72 -23.44
CA ILE A 583 13.74 40.15 -23.65
C ILE A 583 12.37 40.53 -23.08
N ASN A 584 11.35 39.70 -23.33
CA ASN A 584 9.99 39.93 -22.82
C ASN A 584 9.95 39.94 -21.29
N TYR A 585 10.66 39.00 -20.64
CA TYR A 585 10.80 38.94 -19.18
C TYR A 585 11.53 40.18 -18.62
N VAL A 586 12.65 40.59 -19.22
CA VAL A 586 13.37 41.81 -18.82
C VAL A 586 12.48 43.05 -18.95
N ASN A 587 11.65 43.11 -19.98
CA ASN A 587 10.73 44.23 -20.17
C ASN A 587 9.61 44.27 -19.14
N SER A 588 9.16 43.13 -18.60
CA SER A 588 8.11 43.07 -17.58
C SER A 588 8.65 43.25 -16.15
N GLU A 589 9.75 42.57 -15.81
CA GLU A 589 10.22 42.48 -14.42
C GLU A 589 11.24 43.56 -14.02
N LEU A 590 11.90 44.22 -14.98
CA LEU A 590 12.87 45.28 -14.67
C LEU A 590 12.16 46.62 -14.42
N ASP A 591 11.95 46.93 -13.15
CA ASP A 591 11.24 48.10 -12.66
C ASP A 591 12.17 49.31 -12.47
N ILE A 592 12.64 49.86 -13.60
CA ILE A 592 13.50 51.05 -13.64
C ILE A 592 12.92 52.18 -14.51
N GLY A 593 11.62 52.08 -14.85
CA GLY A 593 10.91 52.99 -15.74
C GLY A 593 11.28 52.87 -17.23
N HIS A 594 10.98 53.91 -18.02
CA HIS A 594 11.13 53.93 -19.49
C HIS A 594 12.15 54.94 -20.03
N SER A 595 13.09 55.40 -19.19
CA SER A 595 14.13 56.36 -19.58
C SER A 595 15.04 55.82 -20.70
N ALA A 596 15.79 56.70 -21.37
CA ALA A 596 16.80 56.29 -22.35
C ALA A 596 17.85 55.33 -21.72
N LEU A 597 18.25 55.62 -20.48
CA LEU A 597 19.12 54.75 -19.69
C LEU A 597 18.49 53.38 -19.44
N ALA A 598 17.19 53.33 -19.15
CA ALA A 598 16.48 52.07 -18.94
C ALA A 598 16.42 51.22 -20.23
N LYS A 599 16.22 51.83 -21.39
CA LYS A 599 16.27 51.12 -22.69
C LYS A 599 17.66 50.55 -22.98
N GLU A 600 18.70 51.31 -22.68
CA GLU A 600 20.09 50.86 -22.82
C GLU A 600 20.39 49.67 -21.90
N ILE A 601 20.02 49.77 -20.61
CA ILE A 601 20.19 48.69 -19.64
C ILE A 601 19.48 47.42 -20.11
N ARG A 602 18.22 47.51 -20.56
CA ARG A 602 17.46 46.33 -21.05
C ARG A 602 18.12 45.65 -22.24
N THR A 603 18.69 46.43 -23.17
CA THR A 603 19.40 45.92 -24.36
C THR A 603 20.70 45.21 -23.99
N GLN A 604 21.48 45.81 -23.09
CA GLN A 604 22.71 45.22 -22.57
C GLN A 604 22.42 43.93 -21.79
N LEU A 605 21.37 43.90 -20.97
CA LEU A 605 20.95 42.74 -20.19
C LEU A 605 20.61 41.53 -21.09
N GLY A 606 19.80 41.76 -22.13
CA GLY A 606 19.44 40.71 -23.10
C GLY A 606 20.64 40.14 -23.86
N THR A 607 21.65 40.96 -24.14
CA THR A 607 22.87 40.53 -24.85
C THR A 607 23.82 39.75 -23.92
N LYS A 608 24.00 40.24 -22.69
CA LYS A 608 24.93 39.68 -21.70
C LYS A 608 24.44 38.37 -21.08
N ALA A 609 23.13 38.13 -21.10
CA ALA A 609 22.51 36.90 -20.59
C ALA A 609 22.94 35.62 -21.32
N GLN A 610 23.42 35.70 -22.58
CA GLN A 610 23.87 34.55 -23.38
C GLN A 610 22.93 33.32 -23.39
N GLY A 611 21.61 33.55 -23.26
CA GLY A 611 20.60 32.48 -23.20
C GLY A 611 20.46 31.78 -21.85
N VAL A 612 20.98 32.34 -20.75
CA VAL A 612 20.83 31.81 -19.39
C VAL A 612 19.76 32.60 -18.65
N PHE A 613 18.56 32.03 -18.53
CA PHE A 613 17.39 32.70 -17.92
C PHE A 613 17.62 33.00 -16.42
N MET A 614 18.23 32.07 -15.68
CA MET A 614 18.56 32.25 -14.26
C MET A 614 19.47 33.45 -14.00
N TRP A 615 20.44 33.69 -14.89
CA TRP A 615 21.32 34.85 -14.80
C TRP A 615 20.51 36.14 -14.88
N VAL A 616 19.53 36.20 -15.80
CA VAL A 616 18.65 37.36 -15.98
C VAL A 616 17.80 37.61 -14.74
N VAL A 617 17.18 36.57 -14.18
CA VAL A 617 16.35 36.66 -12.96
C VAL A 617 17.16 37.27 -11.81
N LEU A 618 18.38 36.77 -11.58
CA LEU A 618 19.28 37.25 -10.53
C LEU A 618 19.72 38.70 -10.76
N VAL A 619 20.13 39.03 -11.99
CA VAL A 619 20.63 40.36 -12.33
C VAL A 619 19.51 41.41 -12.28
N VAL A 620 18.31 41.09 -12.77
CA VAL A 620 17.13 41.96 -12.66
C VAL A 620 16.81 42.24 -11.19
N ALA A 621 16.82 41.23 -10.32
CA ALA A 621 16.61 41.43 -8.89
C ALA A 621 17.69 42.32 -8.24
N ILE A 622 18.97 42.15 -8.61
CA ILE A 622 20.07 43.01 -8.14
C ILE A 622 19.87 44.46 -8.58
N LEU A 623 19.50 44.68 -9.84
CA LEU A 623 19.28 46.02 -10.39
C LEU A 623 18.04 46.69 -9.79
N ASN A 624 16.93 45.97 -9.64
CA ASN A 624 15.72 46.46 -8.96
C ASN A 624 16.03 46.86 -7.51
N LYS A 625 16.80 46.04 -6.76
CA LYS A 625 17.21 46.37 -5.38
C LYS A 625 18.08 47.63 -5.32
N LYS A 626 18.97 47.85 -6.30
CA LYS A 626 19.79 49.08 -6.40
C LYS A 626 18.95 50.30 -6.77
N TYR A 627 18.01 50.15 -7.71
CA TYR A 627 17.08 51.19 -8.12
C TYR A 627 16.17 51.61 -6.96
N ALA A 628 15.59 50.65 -6.23
CA ALA A 628 14.76 50.90 -5.04
C ALA A 628 15.52 51.62 -3.91
N LYS A 629 16.85 51.45 -3.83
CA LYS A 629 17.73 52.21 -2.92
C LYS A 629 18.12 53.61 -3.45
N GLY A 630 17.51 54.08 -4.54
CA GLY A 630 17.76 55.39 -5.14
C GLY A 630 19.09 55.52 -5.90
N ARG A 631 19.79 54.42 -6.16
CA ARG A 631 21.15 54.43 -6.75
C ARG A 631 21.14 54.33 -8.28
N HIS A 632 20.39 55.21 -8.93
CA HIS A 632 20.13 55.14 -10.37
C HIS A 632 21.40 55.25 -11.24
N HIS A 633 22.37 56.07 -10.83
CA HIS A 633 23.64 56.27 -11.55
C HIS A 633 24.60 55.08 -11.45
N GLU A 634 24.44 54.20 -10.45
CA GLU A 634 25.28 53.01 -10.28
C GLU A 634 24.82 51.85 -11.16
N LEU A 635 23.62 51.90 -11.76
CA LEU A 635 23.06 50.76 -12.51
C LEU A 635 23.91 50.33 -13.71
N PRO A 636 24.42 51.24 -14.57
CA PRO A 636 25.25 50.84 -15.71
C PRO A 636 26.58 50.23 -15.27
N ILE A 637 27.20 50.80 -14.22
CA ILE A 637 28.44 50.32 -13.64
C ILE A 637 28.23 48.94 -13.00
N THR A 638 27.12 48.77 -12.29
CA THR A 638 26.72 47.49 -11.68
C THR A 638 26.54 46.42 -12.75
N LEU A 639 25.85 46.73 -13.85
CA LEU A 639 25.67 45.79 -14.96
C LEU A 639 26.98 45.45 -15.67
N GLN A 640 27.91 46.40 -15.82
CA GLN A 640 29.23 46.16 -16.39
C GLN A 640 30.07 45.21 -15.52
N ASN A 641 30.10 45.44 -14.21
CA ASN A 641 30.89 44.66 -13.27
C ASN A 641 30.35 43.24 -13.02
N ILE A 642 29.05 43.01 -13.24
CA ILE A 642 28.48 41.67 -13.14
C ILE A 642 29.08 40.77 -14.24
N PRO A 643 29.61 39.58 -13.93
CA PRO A 643 30.15 38.67 -14.94
C PRO A 643 29.05 38.11 -15.86
N ALA A 644 29.40 37.68 -17.07
CA ALA A 644 28.45 37.12 -18.03
C ALA A 644 28.15 35.63 -17.78
N GLY A 645 29.05 34.89 -17.12
CA GLY A 645 28.83 33.51 -16.72
C GLY A 645 28.00 33.39 -15.44
N LEU A 646 27.18 32.34 -15.36
CA LEU A 646 26.33 32.06 -14.19
C LEU A 646 27.14 31.65 -12.95
N HIS A 647 28.18 30.81 -13.12
CA HIS A 647 29.05 30.39 -12.02
C HIS A 647 29.85 31.56 -11.43
N GLU A 648 30.38 32.43 -12.29
CA GLU A 648 31.05 33.66 -11.89
C GLU A 648 30.08 34.60 -11.15
N LEU A 649 28.82 34.67 -11.58
CA LEU A 649 27.80 35.45 -10.88
C LEU A 649 27.48 34.89 -9.49
N PHE A 650 27.36 33.56 -9.35
CA PHE A 650 27.17 32.95 -8.02
C PHE A 650 28.35 33.23 -7.10
N ARG A 651 29.58 33.14 -7.61
CA ARG A 651 30.80 33.52 -6.88
C ARG A 651 30.73 34.96 -6.38
N ASP A 652 30.39 35.90 -7.25
CA ASP A 652 30.22 37.32 -6.89
C ASP A 652 29.14 37.52 -5.81
N ILE A 653 27.98 36.86 -5.94
CA ILE A 653 26.88 36.96 -4.97
C ILE A 653 27.36 36.45 -3.60
N LEU A 654 27.98 35.27 -3.55
CA LEU A 654 28.45 34.65 -2.32
C LEU A 654 29.61 35.41 -1.66
N GLN A 655 30.43 36.16 -2.42
CA GLN A 655 31.58 36.91 -1.90
C GLN A 655 31.30 38.38 -1.52
N ARG A 656 30.25 39.00 -2.06
CA ARG A 656 29.93 40.45 -1.94
C ARG A 656 29.72 40.99 -0.53
N ASP A 657 29.43 40.13 0.45
CA ASP A 657 29.26 40.53 1.85
C ASP A 657 29.93 39.51 2.77
N GLN A 658 30.83 40.00 3.62
CA GLN A 658 31.68 39.20 4.51
C GLN A 658 31.20 39.26 5.97
N ARG A 659 30.17 40.07 6.28
CA ARG A 659 29.76 40.37 7.66
C ARG A 659 29.16 39.17 8.40
N GLU A 660 28.55 38.22 7.69
CA GLU A 660 27.84 37.06 8.27
C GLU A 660 28.21 35.74 7.58
N LYS A 661 29.52 35.50 7.40
CA LYS A 661 30.01 34.26 6.76
C LYS A 661 29.55 32.97 7.44
N LYS A 662 29.40 32.99 8.77
CA LYS A 662 29.05 31.79 9.56
C LYS A 662 27.60 31.37 9.31
N ASP A 663 26.67 32.32 9.27
CA ASP A 663 25.25 32.06 9.00
C ASP A 663 25.06 31.52 7.59
N LEU A 664 25.65 32.18 6.58
CA LEU A 664 25.65 31.72 5.19
C LEU A 664 26.21 30.30 5.07
N PHE A 665 27.31 30.00 5.77
CA PHE A 665 27.91 28.66 5.74
C PHE A 665 26.97 27.61 6.36
N CYS A 666 26.44 27.87 7.55
CA CYS A 666 25.51 26.94 8.22
C CYS A 666 24.25 26.72 7.37
N CYS A 667 23.72 27.78 6.77
CA CYS A 667 22.57 27.74 5.88
C CYS A 667 22.84 26.85 4.65
N ILE A 668 24.00 27.00 4.00
CA ILE A 668 24.41 26.14 2.89
C ILE A 668 24.59 24.68 3.34
N GLN A 669 25.22 24.42 4.49
CA GLN A 669 25.42 23.07 5.00
C GLN A 669 24.09 22.33 5.22
N TRP A 670 23.14 22.99 5.89
CA TRP A 670 21.80 22.44 6.09
C TRP A 670 21.08 22.19 4.77
N MET A 671 21.19 23.11 3.82
CA MET A 671 20.54 22.95 2.52
C MET A 671 21.15 21.86 1.63
N LEU A 672 22.43 21.54 1.81
CA LEU A 672 23.12 20.50 1.03
C LEU A 672 22.94 19.10 1.64
N PHE A 673 23.03 18.97 2.97
CA PHE A 673 23.25 17.69 3.63
C PHE A 673 22.16 17.31 4.65
N ALA A 674 21.08 18.08 4.75
CA ALA A 674 19.93 17.67 5.53
C ALA A 674 19.30 16.38 4.94
N ARG A 675 18.93 15.42 5.81
CA ARG A 675 18.25 14.18 5.42
C ARG A 675 16.94 14.39 4.66
N ARG A 676 16.21 15.47 4.98
CA ARG A 676 14.99 15.91 4.30
C ARG A 676 14.97 17.45 4.21
N PRO A 677 14.19 18.04 3.29
CA PRO A 677 13.95 19.48 3.28
C PRO A 677 13.43 19.98 4.64
N LEU A 678 13.99 21.11 5.09
CA LEU A 678 13.64 21.74 6.37
C LEU A 678 12.53 22.77 6.19
N LYS A 679 11.66 22.90 7.20
CA LYS A 679 10.72 24.02 7.28
C LYS A 679 11.45 25.34 7.56
N PRO A 680 10.87 26.50 7.23
CA PRO A 680 11.48 27.80 7.53
C PRO A 680 11.90 27.94 9.00
N GLU A 681 11.01 27.61 9.93
CA GLU A 681 11.29 27.65 11.36
C GLU A 681 12.35 26.63 11.79
N GLU A 682 12.39 25.44 11.19
CA GLU A 682 13.43 24.45 11.47
C GLU A 682 14.81 24.96 11.04
N LEU A 683 14.92 25.49 9.82
CA LEU A 683 16.19 26.00 9.29
C LEU A 683 16.71 27.20 10.09
N TYR A 684 15.82 28.11 10.50
CA TYR A 684 16.17 29.26 11.33
C TYR A 684 16.89 28.84 12.62
N PHE A 685 16.27 27.96 13.40
CA PHE A 685 16.85 27.47 14.65
C PHE A 685 18.07 26.57 14.43
N ALA A 686 18.14 25.86 13.30
CA ALA A 686 19.30 25.06 12.93
C ALA A 686 20.53 25.95 12.62
N ILE A 687 20.34 27.09 11.95
CA ILE A 687 21.40 28.08 11.70
C ILE A 687 21.86 28.69 13.03
N LEU A 688 20.93 29.14 13.89
CA LEU A 688 21.27 29.71 15.20
C LEU A 688 22.08 28.74 16.07
N ALA A 689 21.73 27.45 16.08
CA ALA A 689 22.49 26.43 16.81
C ALA A 689 23.95 26.30 16.31
N GLY A 690 24.20 26.65 15.06
CA GLY A 690 25.53 26.66 14.44
C GLY A 690 26.32 27.95 14.65
N SER A 691 25.66 29.10 14.50
CA SER A 691 26.34 30.40 14.44
C SER A 691 26.31 31.17 15.76
N GLN A 692 25.20 31.10 16.50
CA GLN A 692 24.94 31.89 17.71
C GLN A 692 24.20 31.03 18.76
N PRO A 693 24.87 30.02 19.35
CA PRO A 693 24.23 29.10 20.28
C PRO A 693 23.69 29.78 21.55
N ASP A 694 24.29 30.89 21.98
CA ASP A 694 23.86 31.65 23.16
C ASP A 694 22.53 32.40 22.94
N ALA A 695 22.10 32.55 21.68
CA ALA A 695 20.82 33.18 21.32
C ALA A 695 19.66 32.17 21.29
N LEU A 696 19.92 30.87 21.48
CA LEU A 696 18.89 29.84 21.48
C LEU A 696 17.95 30.03 22.68
N SER A 697 16.66 30.12 22.38
CA SER A 697 15.57 30.19 23.36
C SER A 697 14.33 29.45 22.82
N ALA A 698 13.32 29.26 23.66
CA ALA A 698 12.03 28.75 23.21
C ALA A 698 11.40 29.72 22.20
N TRP A 699 10.83 29.21 21.12
CA TRP A 699 10.26 30.04 20.07
C TRP A 699 9.00 30.77 20.56
N ASP A 700 9.10 32.10 20.69
CA ASP A 700 7.93 32.97 20.82
C ASP A 700 7.51 33.50 19.45
N VAL A 701 6.39 32.98 18.95
CA VAL A 701 5.80 33.36 17.66
C VAL A 701 5.44 34.86 17.61
N LYS A 702 5.26 35.51 18.77
CA LYS A 702 4.96 36.96 18.85
C LYS A 702 6.19 37.82 18.63
N GLU A 703 7.36 37.38 19.09
CA GLU A 703 8.62 38.11 18.91
C GLU A 703 9.24 37.79 17.54
N VAL A 704 9.32 36.50 17.21
CA VAL A 704 9.91 35.99 15.96
C VAL A 704 8.80 35.41 15.09
N THR A 705 8.10 36.29 14.39
CA THR A 705 7.06 35.88 13.42
C THR A 705 7.65 35.14 12.22
N LEU A 706 6.85 34.32 11.52
CA LEU A 706 7.28 33.65 10.28
C LEU A 706 7.87 34.65 9.28
N ALA A 707 7.25 35.82 9.07
CA ALA A 707 7.77 36.85 8.15
C ALA A 707 9.16 37.40 8.53
N VAL A 708 9.57 37.31 9.80
CA VAL A 708 10.93 37.64 10.25
C VAL A 708 11.89 36.49 9.88
N ILE A 709 11.46 35.24 10.09
CA ILE A 709 12.22 34.04 9.68
C ILE A 709 12.46 34.03 8.17
N GLU A 710 11.44 34.32 7.35
CA GLU A 710 11.58 34.37 5.89
C GLU A 710 12.61 35.42 5.48
N ARG A 711 12.56 36.61 6.08
CA ARG A 711 13.53 37.69 5.82
C ARG A 711 14.94 37.27 6.23
N PHE A 712 15.09 36.61 7.39
CA PHE A 712 16.37 36.09 7.85
C PHE A 712 16.94 35.07 6.87
N ILE A 713 16.15 34.09 6.42
CA ILE A 713 16.60 33.05 5.48
C ILE A 713 17.01 33.67 4.14
N VAL A 714 16.21 34.61 3.60
CA VAL A 714 16.52 35.28 2.33
C VAL A 714 17.80 36.12 2.46
N ASP A 715 18.02 36.80 3.58
CA ASP A 715 19.23 37.60 3.81
C ASP A 715 20.46 36.70 4.01
N CYS A 716 20.36 35.70 4.88
CA CYS A 716 21.39 34.72 5.18
C CYS A 716 21.83 33.92 3.94
N SER A 717 20.88 33.55 3.07
CA SER A 717 21.14 32.86 1.81
C SER A 717 21.54 33.78 0.65
N LYS A 718 21.55 35.10 0.87
CA LYS A 718 21.79 36.13 -0.15
C LYS A 718 20.82 36.06 -1.34
N GLY A 719 19.60 35.58 -1.09
CA GLY A 719 18.55 35.41 -2.10
C GLY A 719 18.74 34.19 -3.00
N LEU A 720 19.64 33.26 -2.65
CA LEU A 720 19.82 32.00 -3.38
C LEU A 720 18.84 30.90 -2.95
N MET A 721 18.06 31.16 -1.90
CA MET A 721 17.04 30.25 -1.39
C MET A 721 15.66 30.91 -1.42
N GLU A 722 14.64 30.08 -1.59
CA GLU A 722 13.22 30.46 -1.56
C GLU A 722 12.43 29.48 -0.70
N ILE A 723 11.25 29.91 -0.27
CA ILE A 723 10.30 29.10 0.49
C ILE A 723 9.24 28.62 -0.49
N THR A 724 8.93 27.33 -0.44
CA THR A 724 7.95 26.70 -1.33
C THR A 724 6.53 27.10 -0.95
N GLU A 725 5.63 27.15 -1.93
CA GLU A 725 4.18 27.31 -1.72
C GLU A 725 3.48 25.99 -1.35
N ALA A 726 4.24 24.93 -1.05
CA ALA A 726 3.71 23.61 -0.70
C ALA A 726 3.12 23.63 0.72
N GLU A 727 2.17 22.72 1.01
CA GLU A 727 1.67 22.48 2.37
C GLU A 727 2.19 21.12 2.90
N PRO A 728 3.12 21.11 3.88
CA PRO A 728 3.73 22.24 4.58
C PRO A 728 4.88 22.93 3.78
N PRO A 729 5.14 24.22 4.02
CA PRO A 729 6.19 24.96 3.30
C PRO A 729 7.58 24.52 3.74
N THR A 730 8.51 24.46 2.79
CA THR A 730 9.91 24.05 3.00
C THR A 730 10.86 25.04 2.33
N VAL A 731 12.10 25.11 2.82
CA VAL A 731 13.14 25.94 2.21
C VAL A 731 13.87 25.15 1.13
N GLN A 732 14.14 25.79 -0.01
CA GLN A 732 14.90 25.19 -1.10
C GLN A 732 15.84 26.20 -1.78
N PHE A 733 16.85 25.74 -2.50
CA PHE A 733 17.59 26.61 -3.42
C PHE A 733 16.64 27.12 -4.52
N MET A 734 16.80 28.36 -4.97
CA MET A 734 16.01 28.91 -6.06
C MET A 734 16.16 28.13 -7.39
N HIS A 735 17.27 27.39 -7.57
CA HIS A 735 17.54 26.57 -8.75
C HIS A 735 18.62 25.52 -8.49
N GLU A 736 18.57 24.34 -9.15
CA GLU A 736 19.54 23.24 -8.93
C GLU A 736 20.97 23.62 -9.27
N THR A 737 21.14 24.44 -10.30
CA THR A 737 22.48 24.96 -10.69
C THR A 737 23.22 25.68 -9.56
N VAL A 738 22.53 26.14 -8.51
CA VAL A 738 23.21 26.67 -7.30
C VAL A 738 23.91 25.52 -6.56
N LYS A 739 23.25 24.39 -6.37
CA LYS A 739 23.80 23.20 -5.71
C LYS A 739 24.93 22.58 -6.54
N ASP A 740 24.76 22.46 -7.85
CA ASP A 740 25.83 21.95 -8.74
C ASP A 740 27.08 22.83 -8.65
N PHE A 741 26.90 24.15 -8.69
CA PHE A 741 28.01 25.08 -8.54
C PHE A 741 28.72 24.90 -7.19
N LEU A 742 27.98 24.63 -6.12
CA LEU A 742 28.55 24.38 -4.81
C LEU A 742 29.33 23.04 -4.78
N LEU A 743 28.84 21.98 -5.41
CA LEU A 743 29.40 20.62 -5.33
C LEU A 743 30.50 20.32 -6.39
N GLU A 744 30.33 20.75 -7.64
CA GLU A 744 31.19 20.35 -8.77
C GLU A 744 32.56 21.07 -8.81
N GLU A 745 32.64 22.34 -8.40
CA GLU A 745 33.84 23.17 -8.69
C GLU A 745 34.91 23.23 -7.59
N LYS A 746 34.89 22.35 -6.57
CA LYS A 746 35.74 22.49 -5.36
C LYS A 746 35.70 23.91 -4.77
N TRP A 747 34.65 24.69 -5.04
CA TRP A 747 34.54 26.10 -4.64
C TRP A 747 34.57 26.25 -3.12
N ILE A 748 33.96 25.27 -2.45
CA ILE A 748 33.91 25.18 -1.01
C ILE A 748 35.31 25.24 -0.40
N SER A 749 36.30 24.57 -1.01
CA SER A 749 37.68 24.61 -0.51
C SER A 749 38.37 25.95 -0.76
N THR A 750 37.88 26.76 -1.71
CA THR A 750 38.36 28.12 -1.95
C THR A 750 37.82 29.13 -0.92
N MET A 751 36.57 28.95 -0.47
CA MET A 751 35.92 29.86 0.49
C MET A 751 36.11 29.47 1.95
N TRP A 752 36.19 28.16 2.19
CA TRP A 752 36.45 27.55 3.49
C TRP A 752 37.64 26.61 3.33
N PRO A 753 38.88 27.14 3.37
CA PRO A 753 40.10 26.35 3.22
C PRO A 753 40.18 25.18 4.22
N ASP A 754 39.58 25.36 5.40
CA ASP A 754 39.49 24.35 6.47
C ASP A 754 38.62 23.13 6.08
N ALA A 755 37.84 23.22 5.00
CA ALA A 755 37.01 22.14 4.48
C ALA A 755 37.85 20.94 4.00
N GLY A 756 39.00 21.15 3.35
CA GLY A 756 39.83 20.06 2.81
C GLY A 756 39.07 19.07 1.89
N ASP A 757 39.68 17.90 1.63
CA ASP A 757 39.11 16.87 0.72
C ASP A 757 37.92 16.09 1.32
N GLN A 758 37.71 16.17 2.65
CA GLN A 758 36.61 15.53 3.38
C GLN A 758 35.46 16.50 3.72
N PHE A 759 35.13 17.41 2.80
CA PHE A 759 34.16 18.47 3.10
C PHE A 759 32.79 17.96 3.55
N GLU A 760 32.22 16.99 2.83
CA GLU A 760 30.91 16.41 3.15
C GLU A 760 30.90 15.77 4.54
N ALA A 761 31.93 14.97 4.85
CA ALA A 761 32.10 14.36 6.17
C ALA A 761 32.17 15.42 7.28
N LYS A 762 32.94 16.50 7.07
CA LYS A 762 33.05 17.61 8.03
C LYS A 762 31.76 18.39 8.19
N CYS A 763 30.97 18.52 7.12
CA CYS A 763 29.65 19.12 7.21
C CYS A 763 28.73 18.25 8.07
N HIS A 764 28.65 16.96 7.78
CA HIS A 764 27.89 16.02 8.61
C HIS A 764 28.34 16.02 10.07
N GLU A 765 29.64 16.10 10.32
CA GLU A 765 30.19 16.25 11.68
C GLU A 765 29.71 17.54 12.36
N GLN A 766 29.69 18.66 11.65
CA GLN A 766 29.21 19.93 12.17
C GLN A 766 27.68 19.94 12.38
N LEU A 767 26.91 19.39 11.45
CA LEU A 767 25.45 19.26 11.55
C LEU A 767 25.07 18.37 12.75
N LYS A 768 25.77 17.25 12.96
CA LYS A 768 25.64 16.41 14.17
C LYS A 768 25.87 17.24 15.43
N HIS A 769 26.94 18.02 15.48
CA HIS A 769 27.23 18.90 16.64
C HIS A 769 26.12 19.94 16.87
N GLN A 770 25.55 20.51 15.81
CA GLN A 770 24.44 21.46 15.91
C GLN A 770 23.16 20.80 16.45
N CYS A 771 22.82 19.60 15.97
CA CYS A 771 21.74 18.80 16.55
C CYS A 771 21.97 18.56 18.05
N LEU A 772 23.19 18.13 18.41
CA LEU A 772 23.53 17.85 19.81
C LEU A 772 23.43 19.09 20.69
N LYS A 773 23.97 20.22 20.23
CA LYS A 773 23.88 21.51 20.93
C LYS A 773 22.44 21.95 21.11
N TYR A 774 21.59 21.85 20.09
CA TYR A 774 20.19 22.24 20.22
C TYR A 774 19.45 21.39 21.28
N MET A 775 19.78 20.10 21.37
CA MET A 775 19.21 19.20 22.39
C MET A 775 19.74 19.47 23.81
N THR A 776 20.97 20.00 23.96
CA THR A 776 21.64 20.16 25.25
C THR A 776 21.65 21.59 25.80
N ALA A 777 21.63 22.60 24.93
CA ALA A 777 21.72 24.01 25.30
C ALA A 777 20.42 24.57 25.89
N LEU A 778 19.29 23.91 25.63
CA LEU A 778 17.97 24.34 26.07
C LEU A 778 17.46 23.42 27.18
N ASP A 779 16.91 23.98 28.26
CA ASP A 779 16.25 23.22 29.33
C ASP A 779 14.83 22.79 28.92
N ILE A 780 14.75 22.13 27.77
CA ILE A 780 13.51 21.64 27.14
C ILE A 780 12.76 20.69 28.06
N VAL A 781 13.50 19.90 28.85
CA VAL A 781 12.94 18.97 29.82
C VAL A 781 12.25 19.72 30.97
N GLU A 782 12.89 20.76 31.52
CA GLU A 782 12.28 21.59 32.56
C GLU A 782 11.10 22.39 31.99
N TYR A 783 11.20 22.88 30.76
CA TYR A 783 10.09 23.52 30.06
C TYR A 783 8.90 22.57 29.92
N ALA A 784 9.12 21.32 29.48
CA ALA A 784 8.07 20.31 29.38
C ALA A 784 7.45 19.97 30.75
N GLU A 785 8.27 19.87 31.81
CA GLU A 785 7.81 19.62 33.18
C GLU A 785 7.02 20.82 33.76
N SER A 786 7.39 22.05 33.39
CA SER A 786 6.74 23.29 33.85
C SER A 786 5.30 23.45 33.34
N ILE A 787 4.95 22.81 32.22
CA ILE A 787 3.61 22.88 31.60
C ILE A 787 2.58 22.01 32.36
N SER A 788 3.01 21.24 33.38
CA SER A 788 2.23 20.47 34.38
C SER A 788 1.96 18.97 34.09
N PRO A 789 1.87 18.08 35.11
CA PRO A 789 1.67 16.63 34.97
C PRO A 789 0.24 16.17 34.64
N LYS A 790 -0.71 17.10 34.42
CA LYS A 790 -2.16 16.81 34.23
C LYS A 790 -2.67 17.08 32.80
N THR A 791 -1.77 17.38 31.87
CA THR A 791 -2.10 17.68 30.48
C THR A 791 -2.13 16.40 29.65
N ASP A 792 -3.06 16.28 28.70
CA ASP A 792 -3.07 15.20 27.71
C ASP A 792 -1.75 15.17 26.92
N ASP A 793 -1.20 13.98 26.65
CA ASP A 793 0.12 13.79 26.04
C ASP A 793 0.21 14.47 24.65
N GLU A 794 -0.90 14.50 23.91
CA GLU A 794 -0.97 15.16 22.59
C GLU A 794 -0.87 16.69 22.69
N ALA A 795 -1.46 17.30 23.72
CA ALA A 795 -1.42 18.74 23.91
C ALA A 795 -0.03 19.22 24.36
N LEU A 796 0.68 18.41 25.16
CA LEU A 796 2.07 18.66 25.53
C LEU A 796 2.99 18.55 24.31
N GLN A 797 2.81 17.50 23.50
CA GLN A 797 3.55 17.31 22.23
C GLN A 797 3.42 18.50 21.30
N LEU A 798 2.20 19.00 21.10
CA LEU A 798 1.95 20.13 20.22
C LEU A 798 2.65 21.41 20.73
N LYS A 799 2.60 21.67 22.05
CA LYS A 799 3.27 22.83 22.66
C LYS A 799 4.79 22.75 22.58
N VAL A 800 5.38 21.57 22.77
CA VAL A 800 6.84 21.36 22.62
C VAL A 800 7.26 21.50 21.16
N LYS A 801 6.48 20.96 20.21
CA LYS A 801 6.71 21.16 18.75
C LYS A 801 6.67 22.62 18.35
N GLN A 802 5.74 23.39 18.91
CA GLN A 802 5.62 24.82 18.66
C GLN A 802 6.76 25.61 19.31
N ALA A 803 7.18 25.26 20.53
CA ALA A 803 8.26 25.97 21.21
C ALA A 803 9.66 25.61 20.67
N PHE A 804 9.86 24.39 20.15
CA PHE A 804 11.16 23.91 19.67
C PHE A 804 11.04 23.23 18.29
N PRO A 805 10.86 24.01 17.21
CA PRO A 805 10.58 23.46 15.88
C PRO A 805 11.65 22.50 15.34
N PHE A 806 12.92 22.79 15.61
CA PHE A 806 14.05 22.00 15.11
C PHE A 806 14.31 20.71 15.91
N LEU A 807 13.68 20.54 17.07
CA LEU A 807 13.97 19.45 18.01
C LEU A 807 13.67 18.07 17.43
N GLU A 808 12.53 17.92 16.74
CA GLU A 808 12.14 16.64 16.15
C GLU A 808 13.12 16.19 15.05
N TYR A 809 13.59 17.14 14.23
CA TYR A 809 14.62 16.86 13.24
C TYR A 809 15.93 16.45 13.90
N ALA A 810 16.39 17.22 14.90
CA ALA A 810 17.65 16.96 15.60
C ALA A 810 17.67 15.60 16.28
N LEU A 811 16.59 15.23 16.98
CA LEU A 811 16.46 13.94 17.67
C LEU A 811 16.52 12.75 16.71
N ARG A 812 15.88 12.86 15.54
CA ARG A 812 15.78 11.76 14.56
C ARG A 812 17.01 11.61 13.68
N ASN A 813 17.71 12.71 13.37
CA ASN A 813 18.77 12.73 12.36
C ASN A 813 20.18 12.93 12.92
N VAL A 814 20.35 13.05 14.24
CA VAL A 814 21.70 13.11 14.85
C VAL A 814 22.54 11.88 14.51
N PHE A 815 21.94 10.69 14.52
CA PHE A 815 22.63 9.45 14.16
C PHE A 815 22.92 9.36 12.66
N TYR A 816 22.00 9.83 11.80
CA TYR A 816 22.24 9.92 10.35
C TYR A 816 23.48 10.77 10.02
N HIS A 817 23.59 11.96 10.62
CA HIS A 817 24.75 12.81 10.40
C HIS A 817 26.04 12.25 10.99
N ALA A 818 25.99 11.59 12.16
CA ALA A 818 27.15 10.92 12.70
C ALA A 818 27.60 9.74 11.82
N ASP A 819 26.67 8.92 11.33
CA ASP A 819 26.95 7.76 10.47
C ASP A 819 27.56 8.20 9.11
N ALA A 820 27.03 9.26 8.51
CA ALA A 820 27.58 9.85 7.29
C ALA A 820 28.99 10.45 7.50
N ALA A 821 29.25 11.05 8.67
CA ALA A 821 30.58 11.54 9.01
C ALA A 821 31.60 10.40 9.18
N GLU A 822 31.20 9.28 9.81
CA GLU A 822 32.03 8.07 9.94
C GLU A 822 32.35 7.48 8.56
N SER A 823 31.34 7.32 7.71
CA SER A 823 31.50 6.83 6.34
C SER A 823 32.48 7.69 5.51
N GLY A 824 32.46 9.01 5.73
CA GLY A 824 33.39 9.96 5.12
C GLY A 824 34.79 10.03 5.77
N GLY A 825 35.08 9.17 6.75
CA GLY A 825 36.39 9.03 7.39
C GLY A 825 36.62 9.87 8.65
N ILE A 826 35.57 10.42 9.27
CA ILE A 826 35.65 11.14 10.56
C ILE A 826 35.17 10.23 11.69
N CYS A 827 36.11 9.77 12.52
CA CYS A 827 35.84 8.82 13.61
C CYS A 827 34.83 9.35 14.65
N GLN A 828 33.81 8.53 14.92
CA GLN A 828 32.69 8.79 15.84
C GLN A 828 32.73 7.92 17.11
N GLU A 829 33.82 7.20 17.38
CA GLU A 829 33.94 6.34 18.58
C GLU A 829 33.68 7.12 19.88
N SER A 830 34.23 8.33 19.99
CA SER A 830 34.03 9.21 21.14
C SER A 830 32.57 9.66 21.29
N PHE A 831 31.90 9.91 20.17
CA PHE A 831 30.48 10.26 20.14
C PHE A 831 29.60 9.11 20.61
N VAL A 832 29.81 7.90 20.09
CA VAL A 832 29.04 6.70 20.48
C VAL A 832 29.20 6.40 21.98
N ARG A 833 30.42 6.54 22.54
CA ARG A 833 30.67 6.33 23.97
C ARG A 833 30.14 7.44 24.87
N GLY A 834 30.23 8.69 24.43
CA GLY A 834 29.89 9.88 25.21
C GLY A 834 28.47 10.41 24.99
N PHE A 835 27.65 9.77 24.16
CA PHE A 835 26.32 10.25 23.81
C PHE A 835 25.42 10.41 25.05
N PRO A 836 24.71 11.55 25.21
CA PRO A 836 23.83 11.80 26.36
C PRO A 836 22.52 11.01 26.26
N ARG A 837 22.63 9.67 26.27
CA ARG A 837 21.55 8.69 26.06
C ARG A 837 20.33 8.97 26.93
N TYR A 838 20.53 9.23 28.23
CA TYR A 838 19.43 9.50 29.16
C TYR A 838 18.62 10.74 28.76
N ARG A 839 19.28 11.84 28.36
CA ARG A 839 18.60 13.07 27.93
C ARG A 839 17.88 12.84 26.60
N TRP A 840 18.52 12.14 25.67
CA TRP A 840 17.90 11.81 24.37
C TRP A 840 16.65 10.95 24.53
N ILE A 841 16.67 9.89 25.36
CA ILE A 841 15.49 9.04 25.62
C ILE A 841 14.31 9.86 26.14
N ARG A 842 14.57 10.74 27.13
CA ARG A 842 13.53 11.61 27.70
C ARG A 842 12.89 12.51 26.63
N LEU A 843 13.72 13.14 25.80
CA LEU A 843 13.24 14.01 24.73
C LEU A 843 12.56 13.22 23.61
N HIS A 844 13.10 12.07 23.22
CA HIS A 844 12.53 11.19 22.20
C HIS A 844 11.13 10.71 22.60
N ASN A 845 10.97 10.20 23.83
CA ASN A 845 9.69 9.70 24.33
C ASN A 845 8.60 10.78 24.35
N LEU A 846 8.95 12.07 24.48
CA LEU A 846 7.98 13.17 24.33
C LEU A 846 7.31 13.15 22.95
N PHE A 847 8.03 12.79 21.88
CA PHE A 847 7.51 12.77 20.50
C PHE A 847 6.86 11.44 20.10
N THR A 848 6.82 10.46 21.01
CA THR A 848 6.32 9.11 20.74
C THR A 848 4.88 8.97 21.25
N ARG A 849 3.92 8.85 20.31
CA ARG A 849 2.47 8.85 20.58
C ARG A 849 1.94 7.66 21.39
N LYS A 850 2.67 6.55 21.46
CA LYS A 850 2.24 5.35 22.19
C LYS A 850 3.22 5.06 23.31
N SER A 851 2.72 4.96 24.53
CA SER A 851 3.51 4.55 25.70
C SER A 851 4.20 3.19 25.50
N ALA A 852 3.63 2.31 24.69
CA ALA A 852 4.23 1.01 24.32
C ALA A 852 5.49 1.12 23.43
N LEU A 853 5.70 2.27 22.76
CA LEU A 853 6.88 2.56 21.93
C LEU A 853 7.91 3.42 22.68
N HIS A 854 7.67 3.73 23.96
CA HIS A 854 8.62 4.51 24.75
C HIS A 854 9.83 3.64 25.07
N HIS A 855 11.02 4.21 24.86
CA HIS A 855 12.24 3.57 25.29
C HIS A 855 12.36 3.55 26.80
N GLY A 856 12.73 2.41 27.35
CA GLY A 856 13.10 2.25 28.74
C GLY A 856 14.40 2.97 29.05
N ARG A 857 14.65 3.24 30.34
CA ARG A 857 15.92 3.88 30.78
C ARG A 857 17.15 3.00 30.52
N ALA A 858 16.95 1.70 30.31
CA ALA A 858 18.00 0.71 30.15
C ALA A 858 18.39 0.45 28.68
N VAL A 859 17.62 0.93 27.69
CA VAL A 859 17.83 0.65 26.25
C VAL A 859 19.28 0.84 25.83
N THR A 860 19.86 -0.13 25.13
CA THR A 860 21.28 -0.06 24.76
C THR A 860 21.51 0.89 23.59
N MET A 861 22.75 1.37 23.46
CA MET A 861 23.15 2.15 22.27
C MET A 861 23.00 1.32 20.98
N LEU A 862 23.29 0.01 21.06
CA LEU A 862 23.17 -0.90 19.93
C LEU A 862 21.72 -0.98 19.43
N TYR A 863 20.75 -1.06 20.34
CA TYR A 863 19.32 -1.04 20.00
C TYR A 863 18.90 0.27 19.30
N ILE A 864 19.29 1.43 19.85
CA ILE A 864 18.95 2.74 19.28
C ILE A 864 19.55 2.89 17.87
N LEU A 865 20.83 2.56 17.69
CA LEU A 865 21.48 2.67 16.37
C LEU A 865 20.89 1.69 15.35
N ALA A 866 20.48 0.50 15.80
CA ALA A 866 19.81 -0.47 14.98
C ALA A 866 18.43 0.04 14.48
N GLU A 867 17.66 0.70 15.34
CA GLU A 867 16.39 1.34 14.96
C GLU A 867 16.58 2.46 13.92
N HIS A 868 17.66 3.22 14.04
CA HIS A 868 17.96 4.40 13.20
C HIS A 868 18.80 4.09 11.95
N ASP A 869 19.07 2.81 11.65
CA ASP A 869 19.86 2.35 10.50
C ASP A 869 21.30 2.88 10.43
N ALA A 870 21.94 3.09 11.59
CA ALA A 870 23.30 3.62 11.68
C ALA A 870 24.37 2.51 11.68
N GLY A 871 24.54 1.87 10.52
CA GLY A 871 25.42 0.71 10.34
C GLY A 871 26.91 0.97 10.58
N GLU A 872 27.42 2.15 10.24
CA GLU A 872 28.82 2.51 10.47
C GLU A 872 29.09 2.73 11.96
N LEU A 873 28.15 3.36 12.67
CA LEU A 873 28.25 3.61 14.10
C LEU A 873 28.17 2.32 14.95
N ILE A 874 27.43 1.30 14.51
CA ILE A 874 27.31 0.01 15.20
C ILE A 874 28.67 -0.67 15.38
N LYS A 875 29.62 -0.45 14.46
CA LYS A 875 30.98 -1.00 14.54
C LYS A 875 31.73 -0.55 15.80
N HIS A 876 31.45 0.66 16.28
CA HIS A 876 32.08 1.28 17.45
C HIS A 876 31.33 1.02 18.77
N CYS A 877 30.20 0.32 18.74
CA CYS A 877 29.44 0.01 19.95
C CYS A 877 30.18 -0.98 20.86
N PRO A 878 30.22 -0.73 22.18
CA PRO A 878 30.63 -1.76 23.13
C PRO A 878 29.63 -2.93 23.06
N ASN A 879 30.14 -4.17 23.05
CA ASN A 879 29.34 -5.40 22.94
C ASN A 879 28.52 -5.52 21.63
N ASN A 880 29.05 -5.03 20.50
CA ASN A 880 28.42 -5.10 19.16
C ASN A 880 28.02 -6.51 18.66
N LEU A 881 28.51 -7.58 19.30
CA LEU A 881 28.10 -8.98 19.03
C LEU A 881 26.81 -9.40 19.77
N ARG A 882 26.33 -8.60 20.73
CA ARG A 882 25.14 -8.92 21.55
C ARG A 882 23.81 -8.48 20.92
N CYS A 883 23.71 -8.53 19.58
CA CYS A 883 22.50 -8.10 18.86
C CYS A 883 21.26 -8.98 19.10
N PHE A 884 21.42 -10.15 19.72
CA PHE A 884 20.35 -11.07 20.12
C PHE A 884 20.04 -11.03 21.62
N GLU A 885 20.67 -10.14 22.40
CA GLU A 885 20.34 -9.98 23.82
C GLU A 885 18.95 -9.35 23.97
N VAL A 886 18.12 -9.94 24.83
CA VAL A 886 16.75 -9.48 25.07
C VAL A 886 16.79 -8.29 26.01
N GLU A 887 16.32 -7.15 25.53
CA GLU A 887 16.11 -5.89 26.23
C GLU A 887 14.63 -5.74 26.60
N GLU A 888 14.33 -4.87 27.57
CA GLU A 888 12.96 -4.54 28.01
C GLU A 888 12.23 -3.59 27.04
N GLU A 889 12.46 -3.77 25.74
CA GLU A 889 11.94 -2.94 24.65
C GLU A 889 10.91 -3.71 23.81
N GLN A 890 10.05 -3.02 23.06
CA GLN A 890 8.93 -3.64 22.30
C GLN A 890 9.37 -4.79 21.39
N TYR A 891 10.50 -4.61 20.68
CA TYR A 891 10.99 -5.58 19.71
C TYR A 891 11.93 -6.61 20.34
N GLY A 892 12.22 -6.51 21.64
CA GLY A 892 13.05 -7.46 22.38
C GLY A 892 14.54 -7.33 22.10
N THR A 893 15.01 -7.48 20.87
CA THR A 893 16.46 -7.51 20.56
C THR A 893 16.86 -6.44 19.54
N PRO A 894 18.14 -5.97 19.54
CA PRO A 894 18.65 -5.05 18.53
C PRO A 894 18.46 -5.53 17.09
N ILE A 895 18.63 -6.83 16.82
CA ILE A 895 18.39 -7.37 15.47
C ILE A 895 16.91 -7.35 15.10
N PHE A 896 16.01 -7.61 16.05
CA PHE A 896 14.57 -7.59 15.81
C PHE A 896 14.05 -6.18 15.56
N VAL A 897 14.56 -5.16 16.25
CA VAL A 897 14.19 -3.77 15.92
C VAL A 897 14.69 -3.41 14.52
N ALA A 898 15.93 -3.76 14.15
CA ALA A 898 16.45 -3.49 12.80
C ALA A 898 15.61 -4.18 11.71
N LEU A 899 15.20 -5.43 11.94
CA LEU A 899 14.29 -6.17 11.05
C LEU A 899 12.90 -5.54 11.00
N ALA A 900 12.38 -5.05 12.14
CA ALA A 900 11.07 -4.41 12.24
C ALA A 900 11.02 -3.02 11.57
N THR A 901 12.12 -2.26 11.64
CA THR A 901 12.28 -0.94 11.03
C THR A 901 12.81 -0.98 9.60
N GLN A 902 13.26 -2.14 9.13
CA GLN A 902 13.91 -2.35 7.83
C GLN A 902 15.24 -1.59 7.69
N SER A 903 16.02 -1.57 8.78
CA SER A 903 17.33 -0.94 8.85
C SER A 903 18.40 -1.84 8.20
N GLU A 904 18.59 -1.67 6.89
CA GLU A 904 19.46 -2.53 6.08
C GLU A 904 20.94 -2.42 6.45
N MET A 905 21.45 -1.19 6.64
CA MET A 905 22.84 -0.95 7.01
C MET A 905 23.14 -1.52 8.39
N ALA A 906 22.19 -1.39 9.31
CA ALA A 906 22.32 -1.95 10.66
C ALA A 906 22.35 -3.49 10.66
N ILE A 907 21.45 -4.15 9.91
CA ILE A 907 21.43 -5.62 9.79
C ILE A 907 22.75 -6.10 9.20
N ARG A 908 23.19 -5.50 8.08
CA ARG A 908 24.46 -5.86 7.44
C ARG A 908 25.63 -5.67 8.38
N ALA A 909 25.70 -4.56 9.11
CA ALA A 909 26.77 -4.30 10.06
C ALA A 909 26.81 -5.36 11.18
N MET A 910 25.67 -5.66 11.81
CA MET A 910 25.57 -6.65 12.87
C MET A 910 25.93 -8.07 12.38
N LEU A 911 25.38 -8.50 11.25
CA LEU A 911 25.67 -9.83 10.70
C LEU A 911 27.13 -9.95 10.20
N THR A 912 27.70 -8.89 9.61
CA THR A 912 29.12 -8.87 9.20
C THR A 912 30.04 -8.99 10.42
N LEU A 913 29.71 -8.33 11.53
CA LEU A 913 30.46 -8.47 12.78
C LEU A 913 30.39 -9.90 13.33
N ILE A 914 29.20 -10.52 13.30
CA ILE A 914 29.01 -11.93 13.66
C ILE A 914 29.88 -12.83 12.78
N MET A 915 29.78 -12.67 11.46
CA MET A 915 30.55 -13.45 10.49
C MET A 915 32.06 -13.37 10.72
N ARG A 916 32.59 -12.16 10.93
CA ARG A 916 34.01 -11.96 11.22
C ARG A 916 34.41 -12.67 12.52
N SER A 917 33.56 -12.65 13.54
CA SER A 917 33.80 -13.35 14.80
C SER A 917 33.73 -14.88 14.67
N THR A 918 32.82 -15.40 13.85
CA THR A 918 32.62 -16.85 13.65
C THR A 918 33.65 -17.44 12.70
N ALA A 919 34.08 -16.70 11.68
CA ALA A 919 35.15 -17.11 10.75
C ALA A 919 36.50 -17.29 11.47
N GLN A 920 36.73 -16.56 12.58
CA GLN A 920 37.90 -16.78 13.44
C GLN A 920 37.78 -18.06 14.28
N LYS A 921 36.57 -18.51 14.60
CA LYS A 921 36.33 -19.71 15.42
C LYS A 921 36.22 -20.98 14.58
N TRP A 922 35.58 -20.94 13.41
CA TRP A 922 35.23 -22.11 12.59
C TRP A 922 35.75 -21.98 11.16
N LYS A 923 36.38 -23.05 10.63
CA LYS A 923 36.99 -23.08 9.29
C LYS A 923 36.01 -23.26 8.12
N SER A 924 34.70 -23.31 8.35
CA SER A 924 33.67 -23.40 7.29
C SER A 924 32.84 -22.11 7.20
N PRO A 925 33.05 -21.25 6.19
CA PRO A 925 32.26 -20.04 6.02
C PRO A 925 31.02 -20.37 5.18
N ARG A 926 29.90 -20.75 5.83
CA ARG A 926 28.60 -20.83 5.13
C ARG A 926 27.73 -19.59 5.24
N LEU A 927 28.00 -18.69 6.19
CA LEU A 927 27.59 -17.30 6.01
C LEU A 927 28.50 -16.72 4.91
N THR A 928 28.09 -16.96 3.67
CA THR A 928 28.61 -16.27 2.48
C THR A 928 27.88 -14.94 2.32
N GLU A 929 28.47 -14.01 1.57
CA GLU A 929 27.82 -12.75 1.18
C GLU A 929 26.45 -13.02 0.51
N ALA A 930 26.31 -14.12 -0.24
CA ALA A 930 25.04 -14.56 -0.81
C ALA A 930 23.96 -14.94 0.23
N THR A 931 24.36 -15.43 1.39
CA THR A 931 23.45 -15.73 2.53
C THR A 931 23.00 -14.46 3.25
N LEU A 932 23.86 -13.44 3.34
CA LEU A 932 23.45 -12.10 3.82
C LEU A 932 22.42 -11.49 2.87
N GLU A 933 22.65 -11.65 1.57
CA GLU A 933 21.72 -11.21 0.54
C GLU A 933 20.40 -12.01 0.57
N ALA A 934 20.44 -13.28 0.97
CA ALA A 934 19.24 -14.10 1.18
C ALA A 934 18.42 -13.65 2.41
N VAL A 935 19.06 -13.37 3.55
CA VAL A 935 18.41 -12.75 4.74
C VAL A 935 17.78 -11.41 4.36
N TYR A 936 18.50 -10.62 3.55
CA TYR A 936 18.03 -9.33 3.07
C TYR A 936 16.79 -9.44 2.16
N ASN A 937 16.73 -10.46 1.30
CA ASN A 937 15.61 -10.67 0.38
C ASN A 937 14.38 -11.30 1.05
N HIS A 938 14.58 -11.98 2.18
CA HIS A 938 13.54 -12.67 2.93
C HIS A 938 13.45 -12.16 4.38
N ILE A 939 12.73 -11.05 4.60
CA ILE A 939 11.84 -10.81 5.77
C ILE A 939 11.34 -9.36 5.72
N PRO A 940 10.07 -9.12 6.09
CA PRO A 940 9.80 -7.97 6.94
C PRO A 940 9.02 -8.42 8.16
N LEU A 941 9.70 -8.46 9.32
CA LEU A 941 9.01 -8.16 10.56
C LEU A 941 8.45 -6.76 10.32
N GLY A 942 7.13 -6.61 10.31
CA GLY A 942 6.54 -5.28 10.16
C GLY A 942 6.72 -4.50 11.47
N ARG A 943 6.59 -3.17 11.43
CA ARG A 943 6.54 -2.34 12.65
C ARG A 943 5.46 -2.76 13.68
N LYS A 944 4.52 -3.64 13.29
CA LYS A 944 3.50 -4.27 14.15
C LYS A 944 4.00 -5.49 14.94
N PHE A 945 5.23 -5.95 14.68
CA PHE A 945 5.84 -7.05 15.43
C PHE A 945 5.99 -6.65 16.91
N HIS A 946 5.70 -7.58 17.81
CA HIS A 946 5.90 -7.43 19.25
C HIS A 946 6.60 -8.69 19.74
N TYR A 947 7.68 -8.49 20.47
CA TYR A 947 8.41 -9.61 21.06
C TYR A 947 7.76 -10.01 22.38
N HIS A 948 7.38 -11.27 22.51
CA HIS A 948 6.90 -11.84 23.76
C HIS A 948 8.04 -12.60 24.44
N GLN A 949 8.43 -12.18 25.64
CA GLN A 949 9.49 -12.85 26.40
C GLN A 949 9.18 -14.34 26.66
N SER A 950 7.90 -14.70 26.78
CA SER A 950 7.45 -16.11 26.93
C SER A 950 7.79 -17.00 25.73
N ASP A 951 7.97 -16.40 24.54
CA ASP A 951 8.27 -17.15 23.33
C ASP A 951 9.77 -17.42 23.20
N GLY A 952 10.64 -16.57 23.75
CA GLY A 952 12.08 -16.66 23.57
C GLY A 952 12.53 -16.29 22.15
N VAL A 953 13.83 -15.97 21.99
CA VAL A 953 14.40 -15.55 20.69
C VAL A 953 14.32 -16.67 19.65
N VAL A 954 14.61 -17.92 20.06
CA VAL A 954 14.66 -19.06 19.14
C VAL A 954 13.28 -19.39 18.56
N ASN A 955 12.23 -19.49 19.39
CA ASN A 955 10.89 -19.80 18.89
C ASN A 955 10.37 -18.71 17.95
N THR A 956 10.75 -17.46 18.24
CA THR A 956 10.42 -16.31 17.38
C THR A 956 11.10 -16.46 16.01
N LEU A 957 12.41 -16.72 15.97
CA LEU A 957 13.14 -16.95 14.72
C LEU A 957 12.58 -18.15 13.95
N LEU A 958 12.29 -19.25 14.65
CA LEU A 958 11.65 -20.42 14.05
C LEU A 958 10.30 -20.06 13.42
N ARG A 959 9.40 -19.33 14.09
CA ARG A 959 8.10 -18.93 13.50
C ARG A 959 8.23 -18.18 12.19
N HIS A 960 9.26 -17.35 12.05
CA HIS A 960 9.48 -16.50 10.87
C HIS A 960 10.23 -17.20 9.73
N ASP A 961 10.67 -18.44 9.93
CA ASP A 961 11.22 -19.33 8.90
C ASP A 961 12.52 -18.85 8.23
N ASP A 962 13.31 -18.03 8.91
CA ASP A 962 14.60 -17.59 8.38
C ASP A 962 15.75 -18.44 8.93
N GLU A 963 16.23 -19.32 8.05
CA GLU A 963 17.35 -20.21 8.30
C GLU A 963 18.64 -19.47 8.63
N ALA A 964 18.91 -18.32 7.99
CA ALA A 964 20.17 -17.63 8.12
C ALA A 964 20.23 -16.72 9.37
N LEU A 965 19.13 -16.09 9.78
CA LEU A 965 19.05 -15.45 11.10
C LEU A 965 19.10 -16.47 12.24
N LEU A 966 18.42 -17.61 12.08
CA LEU A 966 18.50 -18.70 13.05
C LEU A 966 19.93 -19.24 13.15
N TYR A 967 20.60 -19.44 12.01
CA TYR A 967 22.00 -19.82 11.97
C TYR A 967 22.90 -18.78 12.66
N ALA A 968 22.73 -17.49 12.37
CA ALA A 968 23.50 -16.41 12.98
C ALA A 968 23.29 -16.34 14.51
N PHE A 969 22.04 -16.48 14.98
CA PHE A 969 21.73 -16.58 16.40
C PHE A 969 22.46 -17.76 17.04
N LEU A 970 22.32 -18.95 16.45
CA LEU A 970 22.93 -20.15 16.97
C LEU A 970 24.45 -20.04 16.97
N ALA A 971 25.07 -19.44 15.96
CA ALA A 971 26.53 -19.31 15.87
C ALA A 971 27.13 -18.46 17.01
N VAL A 972 26.39 -17.46 17.50
CA VAL A 972 26.85 -16.54 18.57
C VAL A 972 26.35 -16.97 19.95
N ALA A 973 25.28 -17.76 20.03
CA ALA A 973 24.75 -18.26 21.28
C ALA A 973 25.83 -19.02 22.08
N GLU A 974 26.15 -18.53 23.27
CA GLU A 974 27.02 -19.25 24.20
C GLU A 974 26.37 -20.59 24.56
N THR A 975 27.19 -21.65 24.61
CA THR A 975 26.77 -23.04 24.87
C THR A 975 26.00 -23.23 26.18
N SER A 976 26.03 -22.24 27.08
CA SER A 976 25.40 -22.23 28.41
C SER A 976 23.92 -21.83 28.43
N ARG A 977 23.36 -21.25 27.35
CA ARG A 977 21.97 -20.71 27.36
C ARG A 977 20.90 -21.69 26.89
N ILE A 978 21.25 -22.73 26.15
CA ILE A 978 20.31 -23.71 25.59
C ILE A 978 20.77 -25.09 26.03
N ASN A 979 19.88 -25.88 26.64
CA ASN A 979 20.19 -27.25 27.01
C ASN A 979 20.14 -28.14 25.76
N TRP A 980 21.23 -28.18 25.01
CA TRP A 980 21.34 -28.93 23.74
C TRP A 980 21.10 -30.43 23.91
N GLU A 981 21.40 -30.98 25.09
CA GLU A 981 21.26 -32.41 25.40
C GLU A 981 19.84 -32.78 25.90
N GLY A 982 18.97 -31.79 26.13
CA GLY A 982 17.60 -31.99 26.63
C GLY A 982 16.50 -31.91 25.57
N ASP A 983 15.25 -32.05 26.01
CA ASP A 983 14.05 -32.03 25.16
C ASP A 983 13.92 -30.77 24.29
N GLU A 984 14.44 -29.62 24.75
CA GLU A 984 14.43 -28.36 24.02
C GLU A 984 15.29 -28.39 22.74
N GLY A 985 16.48 -28.99 22.81
CA GLY A 985 17.35 -29.14 21.65
C GLY A 985 16.73 -30.07 20.60
N ALA A 986 16.12 -31.17 21.06
CA ALA A 986 15.47 -32.13 20.18
C ALA A 986 14.21 -31.57 19.51
N ASP A 987 13.38 -30.83 20.25
CA ASP A 987 12.21 -30.14 19.69
C ASP A 987 12.62 -29.12 18.62
N MET A 988 13.73 -28.38 18.85
CA MET A 988 14.30 -27.48 17.86
C MET A 988 14.77 -28.21 16.59
N LEU A 989 15.48 -29.33 16.76
CA LEU A 989 15.93 -30.17 15.64
C LEU A 989 14.75 -30.66 14.79
N MET A 990 13.68 -31.16 15.44
CA MET A 990 12.46 -31.60 14.75
C MET A 990 11.77 -30.45 14.00
N LYS A 991 11.67 -29.28 14.62
CA LYS A 991 11.09 -28.08 13.97
C LYS A 991 11.90 -27.62 12.77
N CYS A 992 13.23 -27.70 12.81
CA CYS A 992 14.08 -27.39 11.66
C CYS A 992 13.92 -28.42 10.53
N CYS A 993 13.80 -29.71 10.84
CA CYS A 993 13.50 -30.75 9.85
C CYS A 993 12.12 -30.55 9.21
N LEU A 994 11.10 -30.15 9.99
CA LEU A 994 9.77 -29.81 9.49
C LEU A 994 9.78 -28.67 8.45
N ARG A 995 10.77 -27.78 8.55
CA ARG A 995 10.93 -26.58 7.72
C ARG A 995 11.98 -26.74 6.62
N LYS A 996 12.62 -27.90 6.52
CA LYS A 996 13.72 -28.18 5.57
C LYS A 996 14.94 -27.26 5.70
N GLN A 997 15.27 -26.87 6.94
CA GLN A 997 16.40 -26.00 7.26
C GLN A 997 17.68 -26.81 7.46
N SER A 998 18.18 -27.45 6.39
CA SER A 998 19.23 -28.47 6.48
C SER A 998 20.58 -27.94 7.00
N ALA A 999 20.88 -26.64 6.83
CA ALA A 999 22.11 -26.04 7.35
C ALA A 999 22.04 -25.82 8.87
N VAL A 1000 20.87 -25.43 9.38
CA VAL A 1000 20.64 -25.35 10.83
C VAL A 1000 20.61 -26.74 11.46
N VAL A 1001 20.02 -27.73 10.79
CA VAL A 1001 20.06 -29.14 11.22
C VAL A 1001 21.50 -29.61 11.40
N GLN A 1002 22.39 -29.34 10.44
CA GLN A 1002 23.81 -29.67 10.55
C GLN A 1002 24.44 -29.03 11.78
N LEU A 1003 24.23 -27.72 11.97
CA LEU A 1003 24.78 -26.95 13.08
C LEU A 1003 24.32 -27.48 14.45
N LEU A 1004 23.04 -27.85 14.57
CA LEU A 1004 22.49 -28.45 15.79
C LEU A 1004 23.11 -29.81 16.09
N LEU A 1005 23.39 -30.62 15.07
CA LEU A 1005 24.05 -31.92 15.23
C LEU A 1005 25.53 -31.76 15.61
N GLU A 1006 26.24 -30.78 15.03
CA GLU A 1006 27.61 -30.41 15.44
C GLU A 1006 27.68 -29.94 16.90
N ARG A 1007 26.57 -29.41 17.44
CA ARG A 1007 26.40 -29.00 18.84
C ARG A 1007 26.06 -30.15 19.79
N GLY A 1008 25.89 -31.37 19.28
CA GLY A 1008 25.62 -32.57 20.08
C GLY A 1008 24.16 -32.75 20.49
N VAL A 1009 23.20 -32.15 19.78
CA VAL A 1009 21.77 -32.37 20.02
C VAL A 1009 21.39 -33.83 19.78
N THR A 1010 20.60 -34.42 20.68
CA THR A 1010 20.13 -35.81 20.55
C THR A 1010 19.18 -35.99 19.37
N THR A 1011 19.42 -37.03 18.56
CA THR A 1011 18.55 -37.42 17.44
C THR A 1011 17.42 -38.36 17.85
N GLU A 1012 17.46 -38.87 19.09
CA GLU A 1012 16.62 -39.98 19.57
C GLU A 1012 15.33 -39.53 20.26
N ALA A 1013 15.23 -38.26 20.60
CA ALA A 1013 14.02 -37.76 21.24
C ALA A 1013 12.82 -37.86 20.29
N VAL A 1014 11.66 -38.13 20.88
CA VAL A 1014 10.39 -38.28 20.17
C VAL A 1014 9.41 -37.19 20.60
N ASP A 1015 8.60 -36.70 19.66
CA ASP A 1015 7.52 -35.79 19.98
C ASP A 1015 6.30 -36.52 20.60
N ARG A 1016 5.21 -35.79 20.84
CA ARG A 1016 3.95 -36.33 21.39
C ARG A 1016 3.31 -37.41 20.50
N THR A 1017 3.69 -37.46 19.22
CA THR A 1017 3.23 -38.45 18.25
C THR A 1017 4.18 -39.64 18.14
N GLY A 1018 5.22 -39.71 18.98
CA GLY A 1018 6.22 -40.77 18.95
C GLY A 1018 7.21 -40.66 17.77
N ARG A 1019 7.30 -39.49 17.13
CA ARG A 1019 8.11 -39.27 15.92
C ARG A 1019 9.45 -38.62 16.25
N THR A 1020 10.52 -39.10 15.63
CA THR A 1020 11.87 -38.51 15.67
C THR A 1020 12.08 -37.49 14.55
N ALA A 1021 13.13 -36.68 14.63
CA ALA A 1021 13.56 -35.79 13.54
C ALA A 1021 13.76 -36.53 12.20
N LEU A 1022 14.28 -37.76 12.24
CA LEU A 1022 14.46 -38.61 11.06
C LEU A 1022 13.12 -39.00 10.42
N SER A 1023 12.10 -39.30 11.21
CA SER A 1023 10.76 -39.62 10.68
C SER A 1023 10.12 -38.43 9.97
N TRP A 1024 10.27 -37.22 10.51
CA TRP A 1024 9.79 -35.98 9.89
C TRP A 1024 10.54 -35.65 8.59
N ALA A 1025 11.88 -35.74 8.60
CA ALA A 1025 12.69 -35.52 7.40
C ALA A 1025 12.37 -36.53 6.29
N ALA A 1026 12.14 -37.80 6.66
CA ALA A 1026 11.78 -38.86 5.73
C ALA A 1026 10.38 -38.70 5.14
N GLU A 1027 9.40 -38.22 5.91
CA GLU A 1027 8.05 -37.92 5.38
C GLU A 1027 8.07 -36.76 4.39
N LEU A 1028 8.80 -35.69 4.71
CA LEU A 1028 8.82 -34.44 3.94
C LEU A 1028 9.72 -34.45 2.71
N GLY A 1029 10.59 -35.46 2.57
CA GLY A 1029 11.49 -35.55 1.42
C GLY A 1029 12.73 -34.66 1.54
N ASP A 1030 13.26 -34.44 2.76
CA ASP A 1030 14.50 -33.67 2.96
C ASP A 1030 15.73 -34.59 2.96
N GLU A 1031 16.30 -34.78 1.76
CA GLU A 1031 17.46 -35.66 1.55
C GLU A 1031 18.70 -35.21 2.34
N LEU A 1032 18.93 -33.90 2.44
CA LEU A 1032 20.09 -33.34 3.13
C LEU A 1032 19.96 -33.49 4.66
N ALA A 1033 18.78 -33.22 5.23
CA ALA A 1033 18.56 -33.45 6.65
C ALA A 1033 18.65 -34.94 7.01
N VAL A 1034 18.09 -35.84 6.19
CA VAL A 1034 18.24 -37.30 6.40
C VAL A 1034 19.72 -37.68 6.38
N THR A 1035 20.50 -37.16 5.42
CA THR A 1035 21.94 -37.42 5.32
C THR A 1035 22.68 -36.93 6.56
N HIS A 1036 22.41 -35.70 7.02
CA HIS A 1036 23.03 -35.16 8.23
C HIS A 1036 22.66 -35.94 9.49
N LEU A 1037 21.39 -36.31 9.67
CA LEU A 1037 20.92 -37.08 10.82
C LEU A 1037 21.56 -38.47 10.90
N LEU A 1038 21.75 -39.13 9.75
CA LEU A 1038 22.41 -40.44 9.68
C LEU A 1038 23.92 -40.36 9.94
N LEU A 1039 24.59 -39.28 9.54
CA LEU A 1039 26.06 -39.14 9.60
C LEU A 1039 26.59 -38.45 10.87
N LEU A 1040 25.85 -37.50 11.45
CA LEU A 1040 26.34 -36.58 12.50
C LEU A 1040 25.73 -36.79 13.90
N GLY A 1041 24.69 -37.61 14.04
CA GLY A 1041 23.83 -37.74 15.24
C GLY A 1041 24.44 -38.23 16.57
N GLY A 1042 25.76 -38.16 16.77
CA GLY A 1042 26.38 -38.57 18.04
C GLY A 1042 27.87 -38.27 18.20
N ARG A 1043 28.48 -37.36 17.43
CA ARG A 1043 29.90 -37.00 17.62
C ARG A 1043 30.06 -36.03 18.79
N LYS A 1044 30.75 -36.46 19.86
CA LYS A 1044 31.21 -35.55 20.93
C LYS A 1044 32.21 -34.54 20.34
N SER A 1045 32.02 -33.28 20.68
CA SER A 1045 32.83 -32.13 20.28
C SER A 1045 34.34 -32.33 20.42
N GLY A 1046 35.09 -32.12 19.34
CA GLY A 1046 36.56 -31.98 19.33
C GLY A 1046 37.00 -31.04 18.19
N PRO A 1047 37.98 -30.15 18.40
CA PRO A 1047 38.30 -29.04 17.47
C PRO A 1047 39.21 -29.42 16.29
N ASP A 1048 39.65 -30.68 16.18
CA ASP A 1048 40.61 -31.11 15.15
C ASP A 1048 40.02 -32.20 14.25
N ILE A 1049 39.21 -31.83 13.25
CA ILE A 1049 38.97 -32.71 12.10
C ILE A 1049 38.91 -31.86 10.81
N ASP A 1050 39.88 -32.12 9.94
CA ASP A 1050 40.00 -31.58 8.59
C ASP A 1050 38.92 -32.23 7.69
N LEU A 1051 37.98 -31.44 7.16
CA LEU A 1051 36.82 -31.92 6.39
C LEU A 1051 36.67 -31.19 5.06
N ALA A 1052 37.77 -31.00 4.33
CA ALA A 1052 37.75 -30.34 3.02
C ALA A 1052 37.67 -31.29 1.82
N ASP A 1053 38.24 -32.50 1.85
CA ASP A 1053 38.58 -33.16 0.55
C ASP A 1053 38.01 -34.56 0.26
N ASP A 1054 37.10 -35.17 1.04
CA ASP A 1054 36.63 -36.54 0.69
C ASP A 1054 35.17 -36.88 1.08
N TRP A 1055 34.25 -35.91 0.99
CA TRP A 1055 32.82 -36.19 1.29
C TRP A 1055 32.11 -37.07 0.23
N LEU A 1056 32.70 -37.25 -0.96
CA LEU A 1056 32.05 -37.97 -2.06
C LEU A 1056 32.18 -39.51 -1.98
N ILE A 1057 32.95 -40.08 -1.02
CA ILE A 1057 33.31 -41.51 -1.06
C ILE A 1057 33.08 -42.27 0.27
N VAL A 1058 32.68 -41.61 1.37
CA VAL A 1058 32.41 -42.35 2.63
C VAL A 1058 30.95 -42.81 2.68
N GLN A 1059 30.68 -44.00 2.15
CA GLN A 1059 29.45 -44.75 2.40
C GLN A 1059 29.43 -45.21 3.87
N PRO A 1060 28.42 -44.83 4.69
CA PRO A 1060 28.33 -45.31 6.06
C PRO A 1060 28.00 -46.80 6.07
N GLY A 1061 28.75 -47.59 6.84
CA GLY A 1061 28.39 -48.97 7.14
C GLY A 1061 27.34 -49.06 8.25
N PRO A 1062 26.61 -50.18 8.39
CA PRO A 1062 25.56 -50.38 9.39
C PRO A 1062 26.03 -50.20 10.85
N SER A 1063 27.34 -50.19 11.11
CA SER A 1063 27.94 -50.00 12.43
C SER A 1063 28.12 -48.52 12.85
N GLN A 1064 27.70 -47.55 12.02
CA GLN A 1064 27.94 -46.12 12.23
C GLN A 1064 26.65 -45.28 12.34
N VAL A 1065 25.49 -45.92 12.21
CA VAL A 1065 24.17 -45.27 12.24
C VAL A 1065 23.78 -44.97 13.69
N MET A 1066 23.72 -43.68 14.03
CA MET A 1066 23.44 -43.22 15.39
C MET A 1066 22.00 -42.77 15.61
N ALA A 1067 21.19 -42.65 14.54
CA ALA A 1067 19.76 -42.35 14.62
C ALA A 1067 18.91 -43.64 14.59
N ASN A 1068 17.88 -43.76 15.43
CA ASN A 1068 16.99 -44.92 15.43
C ASN A 1068 16.12 -45.01 14.16
N LEU A 1069 16.56 -45.88 13.25
CA LEU A 1069 15.87 -46.18 11.98
C LEU A 1069 14.51 -46.86 12.16
N GLU A 1070 14.26 -47.46 13.32
CA GLU A 1070 13.10 -48.29 13.62
C GLU A 1070 12.09 -47.60 14.55
N CYS A 1071 12.27 -46.30 14.83
CA CYS A 1071 11.32 -45.56 15.65
C CYS A 1071 9.92 -45.56 15.01
N ARG A 1072 8.90 -45.88 15.81
CA ARG A 1072 7.50 -46.01 15.35
C ARG A 1072 6.63 -44.90 15.93
N ASP A 1073 5.86 -44.24 15.07
CA ASP A 1073 4.88 -43.25 15.52
C ASP A 1073 3.68 -43.91 16.23
N CYS A 1074 3.03 -43.20 17.16
CA CYS A 1074 1.95 -43.77 17.98
C CYS A 1074 0.61 -43.92 17.22
N ASP A 1075 0.43 -43.19 16.13
CA ASP A 1075 -0.83 -43.13 15.39
C ASP A 1075 -0.97 -44.29 14.41
N TYR A 1076 0.13 -44.61 13.71
CA TYR A 1076 0.17 -45.59 12.63
C TYR A 1076 1.23 -46.67 12.82
N GLU A 1077 2.11 -46.57 13.82
CA GLU A 1077 3.24 -47.48 14.03
C GLU A 1077 4.19 -47.55 12.82
N ARG A 1078 4.34 -46.46 12.05
CA ARG A 1078 5.23 -46.41 10.88
C ARG A 1078 6.63 -46.00 11.27
N THR A 1079 7.60 -46.60 10.58
CA THR A 1079 9.02 -46.23 10.63
C THR A 1079 9.33 -45.10 9.62
N PRO A 1080 10.48 -44.39 9.75
CA PRO A 1080 10.96 -43.45 8.74
C PRO A 1080 10.95 -44.04 7.31
N LEU A 1081 11.34 -45.31 7.15
CA LEU A 1081 11.31 -46.01 5.87
C LEU A 1081 9.88 -46.16 5.32
N SER A 1082 8.90 -46.46 6.19
CA SER A 1082 7.49 -46.56 5.81
C SER A 1082 6.91 -45.21 5.37
N TRP A 1083 7.32 -44.10 6.00
CA TRP A 1083 6.96 -42.74 5.57
C TRP A 1083 7.59 -42.36 4.22
N GLY A 1084 8.91 -42.53 4.08
CA GLY A 1084 9.61 -42.25 2.82
C GLY A 1084 9.06 -43.08 1.66
N ALA A 1085 8.78 -44.37 1.89
CA ALA A 1085 8.22 -45.25 0.88
C ALA A 1085 6.77 -44.90 0.51
N GLY A 1086 5.96 -44.54 1.51
CA GLY A 1086 4.57 -44.12 1.31
C GLY A 1086 4.42 -42.80 0.56
N ASN A 1087 5.41 -41.92 0.61
CA ASN A 1087 5.38 -40.62 -0.09
C ASN A 1087 6.21 -40.57 -1.38
N GLY A 1088 6.90 -41.66 -1.73
CA GLY A 1088 7.60 -41.79 -3.00
C GLY A 1088 9.04 -41.24 -3.03
N HIS A 1089 9.65 -41.01 -1.88
CA HIS A 1089 10.98 -40.39 -1.77
C HIS A 1089 12.11 -41.41 -2.02
N GLU A 1090 12.41 -41.68 -3.28
CA GLU A 1090 13.36 -42.72 -3.72
C GLU A 1090 14.75 -42.60 -3.08
N THR A 1091 15.35 -41.41 -3.09
CA THR A 1091 16.69 -41.18 -2.51
C THR A 1091 16.74 -41.46 -1.02
N ILE A 1092 15.70 -41.05 -0.28
CA ILE A 1092 15.59 -41.29 1.16
C ILE A 1092 15.40 -42.78 1.46
N VAL A 1093 14.54 -43.45 0.70
CA VAL A 1093 14.35 -44.92 0.83
C VAL A 1093 15.67 -45.64 0.59
N LYS A 1094 16.44 -45.22 -0.41
CA LYS A 1094 17.77 -45.78 -0.68
C LYS A 1094 18.73 -45.55 0.49
N LEU A 1095 18.86 -44.32 0.98
CA LEU A 1095 19.72 -43.97 2.12
C LEU A 1095 19.36 -44.78 3.38
N LEU A 1096 18.07 -44.90 3.71
CA LEU A 1096 17.62 -45.66 4.89
C LEU A 1096 17.92 -47.16 4.76
N LEU A 1097 17.74 -47.75 3.58
CA LEU A 1097 18.06 -49.16 3.32
C LEU A 1097 19.56 -49.44 3.37
N GLU A 1098 20.38 -48.57 2.78
CA GLU A 1098 21.85 -48.66 2.82
C GLU A 1098 22.38 -48.57 4.26
N ASN A 1099 21.66 -47.88 5.14
CA ASN A 1099 21.96 -47.78 6.57
C ASN A 1099 21.30 -48.87 7.43
N GLY A 1100 20.62 -49.86 6.83
CA GLY A 1100 20.12 -51.05 7.54
C GLY A 1100 18.71 -50.95 8.12
N ALA A 1101 17.87 -50.05 7.61
CA ALA A 1101 16.45 -49.99 8.00
C ALA A 1101 15.73 -51.30 7.65
N ASN A 1102 14.83 -51.76 8.53
CA ASN A 1102 14.05 -52.97 8.33
C ASN A 1102 13.06 -52.80 7.18
N ILE A 1103 13.39 -53.43 6.04
CA ILE A 1103 12.62 -53.37 4.80
C ILE A 1103 11.18 -53.91 4.94
N ASN A 1104 10.90 -54.74 5.95
CA ASN A 1104 9.61 -55.39 6.17
C ASN A 1104 8.91 -54.91 7.46
N ALA A 1105 9.28 -53.75 8.00
CA ALA A 1105 8.63 -53.18 9.19
C ALA A 1105 7.11 -53.01 8.99
N LEU A 1106 6.32 -53.59 9.89
CA LEU A 1106 4.86 -53.53 9.82
C LEU A 1106 4.31 -52.32 10.57
N ASP A 1107 3.38 -51.63 9.91
CA ASP A 1107 2.57 -50.59 10.55
C ASP A 1107 1.34 -51.19 11.28
N ARG A 1108 0.54 -50.34 11.94
CA ARG A 1108 -0.68 -50.74 12.70
C ARG A 1108 -1.70 -51.51 11.85
N ASN A 1109 -1.68 -51.32 10.54
CA ASN A 1109 -2.56 -52.00 9.58
C ASN A 1109 -1.90 -53.26 8.98
N GLY A 1110 -0.74 -53.69 9.48
CA GLY A 1110 0.02 -54.82 8.94
C GLY A 1110 0.66 -54.55 7.59
N ARG A 1111 0.83 -53.29 7.18
CA ARG A 1111 1.42 -52.93 5.88
C ARG A 1111 2.93 -52.77 5.99
N THR A 1112 3.67 -53.39 5.07
CA THR A 1112 5.10 -53.15 4.85
C THR A 1112 5.34 -51.82 4.12
N PRO A 1113 6.57 -51.27 4.10
CA PRO A 1113 6.94 -50.14 3.24
C PRO A 1113 6.61 -50.39 1.77
N LEU A 1114 6.79 -51.63 1.28
CA LEU A 1114 6.40 -52.05 -0.07
C LEU A 1114 4.89 -51.92 -0.29
N ALA A 1115 4.07 -52.41 0.65
CA ALA A 1115 2.63 -52.26 0.58
C ALA A 1115 2.23 -50.77 0.57
N ARG A 1116 2.88 -49.92 1.37
CA ARG A 1116 2.62 -48.47 1.37
C ARG A 1116 2.95 -47.80 0.05
N ALA A 1117 4.10 -48.10 -0.55
CA ALA A 1117 4.48 -47.59 -1.87
C ALA A 1117 3.48 -48.03 -2.96
N ILE A 1118 2.93 -49.25 -2.88
CA ILE A 1118 1.89 -49.74 -3.81
C ILE A 1118 0.57 -49.02 -3.58
N TRP A 1119 0.11 -48.89 -2.33
CA TRP A 1119 -1.13 -48.20 -1.96
C TRP A 1119 -1.16 -46.76 -2.49
N ASN A 1120 -0.01 -46.08 -2.45
CA ASN A 1120 0.15 -44.70 -2.90
C ASN A 1120 0.76 -44.57 -4.31
N GLN A 1121 0.90 -45.69 -5.04
CA GLN A 1121 1.24 -45.72 -6.47
C GLN A 1121 2.66 -45.25 -6.84
N HIS A 1122 3.64 -45.41 -5.96
CA HIS A 1122 5.04 -45.01 -6.18
C HIS A 1122 5.90 -46.11 -6.82
N THR A 1123 5.79 -46.30 -8.14
CA THR A 1123 6.43 -47.40 -8.89
C THR A 1123 7.96 -47.46 -8.78
N THR A 1124 8.66 -46.32 -8.72
CA THR A 1124 10.12 -46.28 -8.58
C THR A 1124 10.58 -46.81 -7.23
N VAL A 1125 9.91 -46.40 -6.15
CA VAL A 1125 10.11 -46.91 -4.79
C VAL A 1125 9.77 -48.40 -4.70
N VAL A 1126 8.68 -48.86 -5.35
CA VAL A 1126 8.34 -50.29 -5.43
C VAL A 1126 9.49 -51.08 -6.05
N LYS A 1127 10.03 -50.62 -7.18
CA LYS A 1127 11.19 -51.25 -7.83
C LYS A 1127 12.42 -51.28 -6.91
N LEU A 1128 12.68 -50.17 -6.21
CA LEU A 1128 13.81 -50.05 -5.29
C LEU A 1128 13.70 -51.02 -4.10
N LEU A 1129 12.53 -51.10 -3.46
CA LEU A 1129 12.27 -52.01 -2.34
C LEU A 1129 12.36 -53.48 -2.77
N LEU A 1130 11.80 -53.84 -3.92
CA LEU A 1130 11.89 -55.21 -4.45
C LEU A 1130 13.33 -55.62 -4.77
N LYS A 1131 14.13 -54.70 -5.33
CA LYS A 1131 15.56 -54.92 -5.57
C LYS A 1131 16.35 -55.22 -4.28
N HIS A 1132 15.92 -54.65 -3.16
CA HIS A 1132 16.52 -54.88 -1.83
C HIS A 1132 15.87 -56.03 -1.05
N GLY A 1133 15.01 -56.84 -1.70
CA GLY A 1133 14.45 -58.07 -1.11
C GLY A 1133 13.22 -57.87 -0.24
N ALA A 1134 12.41 -56.83 -0.49
CA ALA A 1134 11.14 -56.63 0.23
C ALA A 1134 10.19 -57.83 0.07
N GLU A 1135 9.54 -58.23 1.16
CA GLU A 1135 8.60 -59.35 1.16
C GLU A 1135 7.34 -59.04 0.33
N THR A 1136 7.06 -59.91 -0.65
CA THR A 1136 5.93 -59.75 -1.59
C THR A 1136 4.64 -60.44 -1.12
N GLU A 1137 4.70 -61.23 -0.05
CA GLU A 1137 3.61 -62.08 0.43
C GLU A 1137 2.93 -61.61 1.71
N THR A 1138 3.43 -60.54 2.32
CA THR A 1138 2.92 -59.98 3.57
C THR A 1138 1.55 -59.35 3.33
N THR A 1139 0.54 -59.80 4.08
CA THR A 1139 -0.84 -59.32 3.91
C THR A 1139 -1.18 -58.21 4.87
N ASP A 1140 -1.86 -57.17 4.39
CA ASP A 1140 -2.42 -56.14 5.27
C ASP A 1140 -3.69 -56.62 6.00
N TYR A 1141 -4.04 -55.92 7.09
CA TYR A 1141 -5.23 -56.18 7.91
C TYR A 1141 -6.43 -55.30 7.52
N THR A 1142 -6.41 -54.67 6.34
CA THR A 1142 -7.39 -53.60 6.03
C THR A 1142 -8.68 -54.11 5.40
N GLY A 1143 -9.76 -54.12 6.21
CA GLY A 1143 -11.10 -54.50 5.78
C GLY A 1143 -11.33 -56.02 5.70
N LYS A 1144 -12.39 -56.44 4.99
CA LYS A 1144 -12.74 -57.87 4.83
C LYS A 1144 -11.80 -58.66 3.89
N ARG A 1145 -10.69 -58.09 3.42
CA ARG A 1145 -9.77 -58.70 2.45
C ARG A 1145 -8.34 -58.50 2.92
N ALA A 1146 -7.68 -59.56 3.38
CA ALA A 1146 -6.24 -59.54 3.63
C ALA A 1146 -5.51 -59.53 2.27
N ASN A 1147 -5.06 -58.34 1.82
CA ASN A 1147 -4.48 -58.18 0.48
C ASN A 1147 -2.97 -58.39 0.53
N THR A 1148 -2.43 -59.20 -0.38
CA THR A 1148 -1.00 -59.20 -0.71
C THR A 1148 -0.65 -57.99 -1.59
N PRO A 1149 0.62 -57.53 -1.61
CA PRO A 1149 1.15 -56.56 -2.57
C PRO A 1149 0.64 -56.77 -4.01
N LEU A 1150 0.65 -58.02 -4.51
CA LEU A 1150 0.19 -58.36 -5.85
C LEU A 1150 -1.31 -58.15 -6.04
N THR A 1151 -2.13 -58.68 -5.13
CA THR A 1151 -3.60 -58.51 -5.21
C THR A 1151 -4.01 -57.05 -5.09
N LYS A 1152 -3.27 -56.25 -4.31
CA LYS A 1152 -3.50 -54.81 -4.21
C LYS A 1152 -3.11 -54.07 -5.49
N ALA A 1153 -1.96 -54.37 -6.08
CA ALA A 1153 -1.54 -53.78 -7.35
C ALA A 1153 -2.55 -54.07 -8.50
N ILE A 1154 -3.14 -55.28 -8.51
CA ILE A 1154 -4.21 -55.66 -9.44
C ILE A 1154 -5.50 -54.88 -9.17
N ASP A 1155 -5.87 -54.70 -7.90
CA ASP A 1155 -7.06 -53.93 -7.51
C ASP A 1155 -6.94 -52.45 -7.88
N ILE A 1156 -5.73 -51.87 -7.79
CA ILE A 1156 -5.44 -50.51 -8.26
C ILE A 1156 -5.38 -50.44 -9.79
N GLY A 1157 -4.86 -51.48 -10.44
CA GLY A 1157 -4.81 -51.61 -11.90
C GLY A 1157 -3.50 -51.16 -12.55
N ILE A 1158 -2.39 -51.09 -11.80
CA ILE A 1158 -1.10 -50.59 -12.33
C ILE A 1158 -0.26 -51.76 -12.86
N GLU A 1159 -0.22 -51.90 -14.18
CA GLU A 1159 0.47 -52.97 -14.91
C GLU A 1159 1.95 -53.08 -14.55
N ALA A 1160 2.66 -51.94 -14.50
CA ALA A 1160 4.08 -51.91 -14.18
C ALA A 1160 4.39 -52.46 -12.77
N MET A 1161 3.52 -52.21 -11.78
CA MET A 1161 3.68 -52.75 -10.43
C MET A 1161 3.39 -54.25 -10.38
N VAL A 1162 2.37 -54.70 -11.10
CA VAL A 1162 2.03 -56.13 -11.21
C VAL A 1162 3.18 -56.88 -11.87
N GLU A 1163 3.78 -56.33 -12.93
CA GLU A 1163 4.92 -56.96 -13.60
C GLU A 1163 6.15 -57.01 -12.68
N LEU A 1164 6.47 -55.90 -12.00
CA LEU A 1164 7.59 -55.85 -11.05
C LEU A 1164 7.43 -56.87 -9.90
N LEU A 1165 6.23 -57.01 -9.34
CA LEU A 1165 5.95 -57.96 -8.26
C LEU A 1165 6.08 -59.42 -8.73
N LEU A 1166 5.58 -59.73 -9.94
CA LEU A 1166 5.71 -61.07 -10.53
C LEU A 1166 7.17 -61.42 -10.86
N GLN A 1167 7.94 -60.46 -11.37
CA GLN A 1167 9.38 -60.63 -11.61
C GLN A 1167 10.17 -60.95 -10.34
N HIS A 1168 9.72 -60.44 -9.19
CA HIS A 1168 10.34 -60.66 -7.88
C HIS A 1168 9.61 -61.76 -7.08
N GLY A 1169 8.93 -62.68 -7.77
CA GLY A 1169 8.45 -63.94 -7.18
C GLY A 1169 7.14 -63.85 -6.41
N ALA A 1170 6.33 -62.81 -6.58
CA ALA A 1170 4.99 -62.76 -5.98
C ALA A 1170 4.09 -63.89 -6.49
N ARG A 1171 3.38 -64.56 -5.57
CA ARG A 1171 2.54 -65.72 -5.88
C ARG A 1171 1.28 -65.31 -6.65
N HIS A 1172 1.13 -65.86 -7.84
CA HIS A 1172 -0.02 -65.60 -8.73
C HIS A 1172 -1.22 -66.54 -8.51
N ASP A 1173 -1.10 -67.52 -7.60
CA ASP A 1173 -2.11 -68.56 -7.31
C ASP A 1173 -2.85 -68.37 -5.98
N ARG A 1174 -2.38 -67.47 -5.12
CA ARG A 1174 -2.87 -67.32 -3.74
C ARG A 1174 -4.30 -66.76 -3.70
N ARG A 1175 -5.20 -67.50 -3.06
CA ARG A 1175 -6.60 -67.09 -2.90
C ARG A 1175 -6.77 -66.08 -1.76
N ASP A 1176 -7.58 -65.05 -1.99
CA ASP A 1176 -7.98 -64.10 -0.95
C ASP A 1176 -9.01 -64.73 0.03
N SER A 1177 -9.42 -63.96 1.04
CA SER A 1177 -10.47 -64.34 2.01
C SER A 1177 -11.84 -64.72 1.42
N ARG A 1178 -12.07 -64.47 0.13
CA ARG A 1178 -13.29 -64.84 -0.63
C ARG A 1178 -13.04 -65.98 -1.60
N GLY A 1179 -11.86 -66.61 -1.56
CA GLY A 1179 -11.47 -67.68 -2.47
C GLY A 1179 -11.05 -67.19 -3.86
N GLN A 1180 -10.90 -65.88 -4.09
CA GLN A 1180 -10.57 -65.31 -5.39
C GLN A 1180 -9.06 -65.36 -5.66
N THR A 1181 -8.65 -65.85 -6.82
CA THR A 1181 -7.24 -65.81 -7.29
C THR A 1181 -6.90 -64.43 -7.87
N PRO A 1182 -5.61 -64.02 -7.94
CA PRO A 1182 -5.17 -62.80 -8.61
C PRO A 1182 -5.69 -62.71 -10.05
N LEU A 1183 -5.73 -63.83 -10.76
CA LEU A 1183 -6.28 -63.94 -12.12
C LEU A 1183 -7.78 -63.61 -12.17
N SER A 1184 -8.57 -64.07 -11.19
CA SER A 1184 -10.00 -63.76 -11.10
C SER A 1184 -10.27 -62.27 -10.76
N LEU A 1185 -9.33 -61.60 -10.10
CA LEU A 1185 -9.38 -60.17 -9.82
C LEU A 1185 -8.98 -59.36 -11.05
N ALA A 1186 -7.93 -59.77 -11.76
CA ALA A 1186 -7.48 -59.15 -13.00
C ALA A 1186 -8.54 -59.21 -14.10
N ALA A 1187 -9.24 -60.36 -14.24
CA ALA A 1187 -10.33 -60.52 -15.20
C ALA A 1187 -11.50 -59.53 -15.00
N LYS A 1188 -11.67 -59.01 -13.78
CA LYS A 1188 -12.68 -57.98 -13.45
C LYS A 1188 -12.17 -56.55 -13.70
N ARG A 1189 -10.88 -56.36 -14.00
CA ARG A 1189 -10.21 -55.06 -14.07
C ARG A 1189 -9.67 -54.74 -15.46
N SER A 1190 -8.82 -55.59 -16.04
CA SER A 1190 -8.15 -55.33 -17.33
C SER A 1190 -7.68 -56.63 -17.99
N THR A 1191 -7.84 -56.71 -19.32
CA THR A 1191 -7.33 -57.82 -20.14
C THR A 1191 -5.81 -57.89 -20.15
N ILE A 1192 -5.12 -56.74 -20.06
CA ILE A 1192 -3.65 -56.67 -20.03
C ILE A 1192 -3.10 -57.30 -18.75
N LEU A 1193 -3.78 -57.10 -17.60
CA LEU A 1193 -3.40 -57.74 -16.34
C LEU A 1193 -3.61 -59.25 -16.36
N VAL A 1194 -4.61 -59.73 -17.11
CA VAL A 1194 -4.83 -61.17 -17.34
C VAL A 1194 -3.67 -61.75 -18.15
N ASP A 1195 -3.30 -61.10 -19.26
CA ASP A 1195 -2.18 -61.52 -20.11
C ASP A 1195 -0.86 -61.54 -19.34
N LEU A 1196 -0.65 -60.54 -18.48
CA LEU A 1196 0.53 -60.44 -17.62
C LEU A 1196 0.58 -61.58 -16.59
N LEU A 1197 -0.52 -61.90 -15.92
CA LEU A 1197 -0.55 -63.03 -14.98
C LEU A 1197 -0.36 -64.38 -15.69
N VAL A 1198 -0.93 -64.56 -16.88
CA VAL A 1198 -0.75 -65.77 -17.70
C VAL A 1198 0.70 -65.91 -18.15
N LYS A 1199 1.36 -64.81 -18.55
CA LYS A 1199 2.79 -64.79 -18.92
C LYS A 1199 3.70 -65.31 -17.81
N TYR A 1200 3.36 -65.04 -16.54
CA TYR A 1200 4.12 -65.50 -15.36
C TYR A 1200 3.56 -66.79 -14.72
N GLY A 1201 2.75 -67.56 -15.46
CA GLY A 1201 2.37 -68.93 -15.10
C GLY A 1201 1.00 -69.12 -14.45
N ALA A 1202 0.15 -68.07 -14.37
CA ALA A 1202 -1.19 -68.22 -13.82
C ALA A 1202 -2.11 -69.02 -14.75
N ILE A 1203 -2.53 -70.20 -14.31
CA ILE A 1203 -3.44 -71.09 -15.04
C ILE A 1203 -4.89 -70.72 -14.69
N SER A 1204 -5.73 -70.46 -15.70
CA SER A 1204 -7.16 -70.25 -15.47
C SER A 1204 -7.84 -71.57 -15.12
N GLU A 1205 -8.67 -71.59 -14.08
CA GLU A 1205 -9.49 -72.76 -13.72
C GLU A 1205 -10.48 -73.17 -14.83
N HIS A 1206 -10.63 -72.34 -15.88
CA HIS A 1206 -11.38 -72.67 -17.09
C HIS A 1206 -10.60 -73.44 -18.17
N ARG A 1207 -9.30 -73.71 -17.99
CA ARG A 1207 -8.48 -74.47 -18.96
C ARG A 1207 -8.31 -75.96 -18.63
N ILE A 1208 -8.98 -76.49 -17.61
CA ILE A 1208 -8.90 -77.91 -17.19
C ILE A 1208 -10.06 -78.77 -17.74
N GLN A 1209 -11.00 -78.23 -18.53
CA GLN A 1209 -12.11 -79.01 -19.09
C GLN A 1209 -12.02 -79.38 -20.58
N VAL A 1210 -10.87 -79.20 -21.24
CA VAL A 1210 -10.64 -79.79 -22.57
C VAL A 1210 -9.17 -80.23 -22.72
N ILE A 1211 -8.89 -81.47 -22.32
CA ILE A 1211 -7.93 -82.37 -23.00
C ILE A 1211 -8.72 -83.60 -23.39
#